data_AF-A0A940TXY5-F1
#
_entry.id   AF-A0A940TXY5-F1
#
_cell.length_a   1.000
_cell.length_b   1.000
_cell.length_c   1.000
_cell.angle_alpha   90.00
_cell.angle_beta   90.00
_cell.angle_gamma   90.00
#
_symmetry.space_group_name_H-M   'P 1'
#
loop_
_entity.id
_entity.type
_entity.pdbx_description
1 polymer ?
#
loop_
_entity_poly.entity_id
_entity_poly.type
_entity_poly.pdbx_seq_one_letter_code
_entity_poly.pdbx_strand_id
1 'polypeptide(L)'
;MEYEDFSIKIEPRQGETYPVIVLRSPAGEGRGVFRPPFDPQKLAEYAPNLDEAVRHHQPQQRQVSAGAVASLPQRIGDQLFTALFSGPVLSLLDRSLGMLHGQERGLRIKLHIDPEDPSLATLVSLPWEYLYRKETRDFLNLSRFTPILRYLDVQRPYTPLMLQPPLRILVVSSDPGDYPRLDLESERQRMDDCLGRLENVQADSLVHATPMALQERLSDGQYHALHYMGHGGFDENSGDGALLLENEQGYSELLDGRTLGVLLHDAANLRLVFLNACETARLSRQAGRDPFAGVASALVMAGVPAVVAMQFPISDRGAVTFSQKFYGLLARGRPVDEAVAEGRRAIRLAEPETLEWGTPVLFMRSPEGVIFTLGKDAIPSAEKLTRKPTTGPTRSLDRETEEKIKKRYNDGLEAYWLKDWEWAAACFQGVLELQPENAEVAARLEEVYRQQKLLQLERQAGDAEQASNWAEAAIALEALLEVDPNYLQAASRLSAVQHQQRLAELYTQALSLGESQKWQAVLSVFASIDALQPDYYDPSGLRAKAQEAVIALQRQQELDGRYEQALVEMDAGQWEAAEAHLLQIQEQQRGYRKTVELLGRAHSERKAQVEREARLAEEQERQKQEQEKQDKIAVLYRHAESYLAKGEYQAALGVLYQIRALDDKFQDPLGIGEQAQEGLERLGEKQAESQAEQERQKALDDRYNEAVRLLKAGQYQAALDAWGEIASQDPGFRDRKNVAGKAQRRLEAQAKTPVAGHIPRWLYFTAGGLALVVIITWLYSGLKDMGVLDLPIYDDFNDQSYNGGFNPLLWQYAERDFEANYASQNYGVMNLINNVPGTGVQLVIRKSFPITKPTTIELQMNIDANQEGFAYAIIESTNPQWIDPICSLSNWPDIKISCNYSGGNLYTKILDEKTWHTIRFEIDPNTTMLRIYVDNTLGITDNFKDSLGSGDPQY
;
A
#
# COMPACT_ATOMS: atom_id res chain seq x y z
N MET A 1 49.24 17.81 -18.57
CA MET A 1 48.90 18.95 -19.45
C MET A 1 48.65 20.15 -18.56
N GLU A 2 48.87 21.38 -19.04
CA GLU A 2 48.41 22.58 -18.31
C GLU A 2 46.95 22.87 -18.66
N TYR A 3 46.18 23.40 -17.72
CA TYR A 3 44.78 23.72 -17.92
C TYR A 3 44.49 25.19 -17.55
N GLU A 4 43.59 25.81 -18.31
CA GLU A 4 42.80 26.94 -17.82
C GLU A 4 41.43 26.42 -17.34
N ASP A 5 40.80 27.14 -16.41
CA ASP A 5 39.49 26.75 -15.89
C ASP A 5 38.34 27.41 -16.67
N PHE A 6 37.30 26.64 -16.94
CA PHE A 6 35.94 27.11 -17.24
C PHE A 6 35.03 26.69 -16.07
N SER A 7 34.91 27.57 -15.07
CA SER A 7 34.19 27.28 -13.82
C SER A 7 32.75 27.76 -13.90
N ILE A 8 31.81 26.83 -13.81
CA ILE A 8 30.36 27.07 -13.90
C ILE A 8 29.74 26.74 -12.55
N LYS A 9 29.05 27.70 -11.94
CA LYS A 9 28.19 27.47 -10.78
C LYS A 9 26.72 27.46 -11.19
N ILE A 10 26.01 26.43 -10.76
CA ILE A 10 24.55 26.35 -10.87
C ILE A 10 23.98 26.75 -9.50
N GLU A 11 23.11 27.74 -9.46
CA GLU A 11 22.48 28.24 -8.23
C GLU A 11 21.08 27.61 -8.03
N PRO A 12 20.53 27.61 -6.79
CA PRO A 12 19.26 26.97 -6.48
C PRO A 12 18.09 27.41 -7.36
N ARG A 13 17.13 26.50 -7.54
CA ARG A 13 16.05 26.63 -8.53
C ARG A 13 15.20 27.89 -8.32
N GLN A 14 15.03 28.67 -9.39
CA GLN A 14 14.11 29.81 -9.48
C GLN A 14 13.03 29.51 -10.52
N GLY A 15 11.83 29.15 -10.06
CA GLY A 15 10.70 28.75 -10.92
C GLY A 15 10.98 27.42 -11.64
N GLU A 16 11.02 27.44 -12.97
CA GLU A 16 11.36 26.27 -13.80
C GLU A 16 12.85 26.18 -14.17
N THR A 17 13.67 27.10 -13.66
CA THR A 17 15.03 27.32 -14.17
C THR A 17 16.05 27.47 -13.06
N TYR A 18 17.31 27.18 -13.36
CA TYR A 18 18.44 27.36 -12.46
C TYR A 18 19.31 28.51 -12.97
N PRO A 19 19.63 29.52 -12.16
CA PRO A 19 20.62 30.53 -12.55
C PRO A 19 21.99 29.87 -12.74
N VAL A 20 22.73 30.32 -13.76
CA VAL A 20 24.07 29.81 -14.06
C VAL A 20 25.05 30.98 -14.05
N ILE A 21 26.17 30.82 -13.33
CA ILE A 21 27.25 31.82 -13.27
C ILE A 21 28.55 31.19 -13.77
N VAL A 22 29.17 31.78 -14.78
CA VAL A 22 30.56 31.47 -15.15
C VAL A 22 31.46 32.27 -14.21
N LEU A 23 31.95 31.60 -13.16
CA LEU A 23 32.80 32.17 -12.11
C LEU A 23 34.18 32.57 -12.63
N ARG A 24 34.70 31.81 -13.60
CA ARG A 24 36.02 32.03 -14.21
C ARG A 24 36.07 31.38 -15.60
N SER A 25 36.53 32.13 -16.60
CA SER A 25 36.97 31.57 -17.89
C SER A 25 38.06 32.45 -18.53
N PRO A 26 38.88 31.92 -19.45
CA PRO A 26 39.78 32.73 -20.28
C PRO A 26 39.07 33.90 -21.00
N ALA A 27 37.79 33.73 -21.33
CA ALA A 27 36.97 34.71 -22.02
C ALA A 27 36.21 35.68 -21.09
N GLY A 28 36.44 35.61 -19.77
CA GLY A 28 35.81 36.44 -18.74
C GLY A 28 34.72 35.73 -17.92
N GLU A 29 33.95 36.52 -17.18
CA GLU A 29 32.82 36.07 -16.36
C GLU A 29 31.49 36.30 -17.09
N GLY A 30 30.42 35.64 -16.65
CA GLY A 30 29.09 35.85 -17.21
C GLY A 30 27.99 35.12 -16.48
N ARG A 31 26.74 35.37 -16.89
CA ARG A 31 25.54 34.73 -16.34
C ARG A 31 24.66 34.18 -17.45
N GLY A 32 23.97 33.09 -17.16
CA GLY A 32 23.00 32.44 -18.01
C GLY A 32 21.94 31.74 -17.18
N VAL A 33 21.19 30.86 -17.83
CA VAL A 33 20.09 30.10 -17.21
C VAL A 33 20.12 28.69 -17.76
N PHE A 34 20.09 27.70 -16.88
CA PHE A 34 19.90 26.30 -17.22
C PHE A 34 18.43 25.94 -17.01
N ARG A 35 17.77 25.47 -18.06
CA ARG A 35 16.46 24.79 -17.95
C ARG A 35 16.72 23.31 -18.23
N PRO A 36 16.49 22.39 -17.26
CA PRO A 36 16.65 20.97 -17.50
C PRO A 36 15.84 20.55 -18.75
N PRO A 37 16.45 19.84 -19.72
CA PRO A 37 15.77 19.45 -20.96
C PRO A 37 14.76 18.29 -20.76
N PHE A 38 14.73 17.74 -19.55
CA PHE A 38 13.86 16.68 -19.06
C PHE A 38 13.58 16.94 -17.58
N ASP A 39 12.46 16.45 -17.06
CA ASP A 39 12.09 16.57 -15.66
C ASP A 39 13.13 15.86 -14.76
N PRO A 40 13.79 16.55 -13.80
CA PRO A 40 14.76 15.96 -12.88
C PRO A 40 14.24 14.72 -12.14
N GLN A 41 12.93 14.63 -11.88
CA GLN A 41 12.34 13.45 -11.22
C GLN A 41 12.14 12.28 -12.19
N LYS A 42 11.99 12.55 -13.50
CA LYS A 42 11.86 11.53 -14.55
C LYS A 42 13.17 11.07 -15.16
N LEU A 43 14.32 11.63 -14.75
CA LEU A 43 15.62 11.05 -15.10
C LEU A 43 15.79 9.61 -14.59
N ALA A 44 15.08 9.25 -13.51
CA ALA A 44 14.95 7.88 -13.05
C ALA A 44 14.21 6.95 -14.05
N GLU A 45 13.48 7.47 -15.03
CA GLU A 45 12.86 6.71 -16.13
C GLU A 45 13.84 6.50 -17.31
N TYR A 46 14.84 7.38 -17.44
CA TYR A 46 15.90 7.25 -18.45
C TYR A 46 17.10 6.40 -17.99
N ALA A 47 17.38 6.39 -16.68
CA ALA A 47 18.46 5.59 -16.11
C ALA A 47 18.34 4.08 -16.43
N PRO A 48 17.17 3.40 -16.34
CA PRO A 48 17.02 2.00 -16.76
C PRO A 48 17.42 1.74 -18.22
N ASN A 49 17.10 2.67 -19.14
CA ASN A 49 17.45 2.55 -20.55
C ASN A 49 18.96 2.75 -20.80
N LEU A 50 19.64 3.50 -19.94
CA LEU A 50 21.10 3.65 -19.94
C LEU A 50 21.77 2.42 -19.32
N ASP A 51 21.27 1.96 -18.17
CA ASP A 51 21.70 0.74 -17.48
C ASP A 51 21.56 -0.49 -18.38
N GLU A 52 20.43 -0.67 -19.04
CA GLU A 52 20.17 -1.80 -19.95
C GLU A 52 21.09 -1.73 -21.19
N ALA A 53 21.26 -0.54 -21.78
CA ALA A 53 22.18 -0.30 -22.89
C ALA A 53 23.67 -0.45 -22.50
N VAL A 54 24.00 -0.32 -21.21
CA VAL A 54 25.34 -0.58 -20.64
C VAL A 54 25.51 -2.09 -20.32
N ARG A 55 24.54 -2.73 -19.69
CA ARG A 55 24.60 -4.14 -19.24
C ARG A 55 24.57 -5.17 -20.38
N HIS A 56 24.05 -4.83 -21.57
CA HIS A 56 23.83 -5.79 -22.65
C HIS A 56 25.06 -6.10 -23.52
N HIS A 57 25.96 -6.95 -23.00
CA HIS A 57 27.12 -7.48 -23.73
C HIS A 57 26.82 -8.57 -24.79
N GLN A 58 25.61 -9.14 -24.86
CA GLN A 58 25.35 -10.31 -25.72
C GLN A 58 25.02 -9.94 -27.19
N PRO A 59 25.80 -10.40 -28.20
CA PRO A 59 25.55 -10.06 -29.60
C PRO A 59 24.30 -10.71 -30.23
N GLN A 60 23.64 -11.66 -29.56
CA GLN A 60 22.66 -12.56 -30.19
C GLN A 60 21.19 -12.15 -30.07
N GLN A 61 20.83 -11.12 -29.30
CA GLN A 61 19.43 -10.69 -29.12
C GLN A 61 19.09 -9.29 -29.69
N ARG A 62 19.85 -8.77 -30.66
CA ARG A 62 19.48 -7.53 -31.38
C ARG A 62 18.39 -7.76 -32.44
N GLN A 63 17.11 -7.74 -32.03
CA GLN A 63 15.97 -7.49 -32.94
C GLN A 63 15.29 -6.13 -32.74
N VAL A 64 15.66 -5.36 -31.71
CA VAL A 64 15.32 -3.93 -31.59
C VAL A 64 16.46 -3.09 -32.20
N SER A 65 16.11 -2.01 -32.89
CA SER A 65 16.98 -1.31 -33.85
C SER A 65 18.29 -0.76 -33.26
N ALA A 66 19.42 -1.36 -33.62
CA ALA A 66 20.75 -0.99 -33.14
C ALA A 66 21.12 0.52 -33.31
N GLY A 67 20.57 1.19 -34.34
CA GLY A 67 20.79 2.63 -34.56
C GLY A 67 20.12 3.55 -33.53
N ALA A 68 19.08 3.10 -32.82
CA ALA A 68 18.35 3.92 -31.84
C ALA A 68 19.08 4.01 -30.48
N VAL A 69 19.77 2.92 -30.10
CA VAL A 69 20.55 2.80 -28.85
C VAL A 69 21.91 3.52 -29.00
N ALA A 70 22.63 3.27 -30.10
CA ALA A 70 23.93 3.91 -30.36
C ALA A 70 23.88 5.46 -30.42
N SER A 71 22.70 6.02 -30.69
CA SER A 71 22.46 7.47 -30.73
C SER A 71 21.92 8.05 -29.40
N LEU A 72 21.70 7.24 -28.36
CA LEU A 72 21.16 7.70 -27.08
C LEU A 72 22.08 8.69 -26.33
N PRO A 73 23.39 8.42 -26.15
CA PRO A 73 24.28 9.38 -25.46
C PRO A 73 24.42 10.69 -26.25
N GLN A 74 24.40 10.62 -27.59
CA GLN A 74 24.44 11.82 -28.43
C GLN A 74 23.20 12.69 -28.24
N ARG A 75 22.00 12.09 -28.14
CA ARG A 75 20.74 12.83 -27.88
C ARG A 75 20.74 13.47 -26.49
N ILE A 76 21.03 12.71 -25.45
CA ILE A 76 21.06 13.20 -24.07
C ILE A 76 22.16 14.27 -23.91
N GLY A 77 23.33 14.04 -24.51
CA GLY A 77 24.45 14.96 -24.55
C GLY A 77 24.15 16.28 -25.25
N ASP A 78 23.50 16.24 -26.42
CA ASP A 78 23.07 17.42 -27.20
C ASP A 78 22.07 18.26 -26.40
N GLN A 79 21.12 17.59 -25.73
CA GLN A 79 20.12 18.21 -24.86
C GLN A 79 20.76 18.88 -23.64
N LEU A 80 21.64 18.19 -22.91
CA LEU A 80 22.36 18.76 -21.76
C LEU A 80 23.28 19.90 -22.18
N PHE A 81 23.99 19.76 -23.29
CA PHE A 81 24.89 20.79 -23.81
C PHE A 81 24.13 22.05 -24.21
N THR A 82 23.06 21.89 -25.01
CA THR A 82 22.21 23.01 -25.44
C THR A 82 21.52 23.72 -24.26
N ALA A 83 21.14 22.97 -23.23
CA ALA A 83 20.50 23.52 -22.03
C ALA A 83 21.48 24.32 -21.14
N LEU A 84 22.70 23.81 -20.91
CA LEU A 84 23.69 24.45 -20.03
C LEU A 84 24.47 25.55 -20.75
N PHE A 85 24.97 25.26 -21.95
CA PHE A 85 25.71 26.19 -22.79
C PHE A 85 24.75 26.90 -23.73
N SER A 86 24.04 27.89 -23.19
CA SER A 86 23.18 28.79 -23.94
C SER A 86 23.61 30.26 -23.79
N GLY A 87 23.30 31.09 -24.79
CA GLY A 87 23.50 32.54 -24.75
C GLY A 87 24.92 32.97 -24.34
N PRO A 88 25.09 33.78 -23.26
CA PRO A 88 26.41 34.21 -22.80
C PRO A 88 27.34 33.06 -22.37
N VAL A 89 26.81 31.96 -21.83
CA VAL A 89 27.61 30.82 -21.33
C VAL A 89 28.28 30.09 -22.50
N LEU A 90 27.53 29.81 -23.56
CA LEU A 90 28.09 29.27 -24.82
C LEU A 90 29.12 30.21 -25.44
N SER A 91 28.81 31.51 -25.47
CA SER A 91 29.68 32.53 -26.03
C SER A 91 31.02 32.63 -25.29
N LEU A 92 31.03 32.37 -23.97
CA LEU A 92 32.25 32.30 -23.17
C LEU A 92 33.01 31.00 -23.40
N LEU A 93 32.33 29.86 -23.51
CA LEU A 93 32.94 28.56 -23.82
C LEU A 93 33.68 28.64 -25.16
N ASP A 94 33.01 29.12 -26.21
CA ASP A 94 33.55 29.20 -27.57
C ASP A 94 34.75 30.12 -27.68
N ARG A 95 34.71 31.29 -27.03
CA ARG A 95 35.87 32.18 -26.96
C ARG A 95 37.02 31.53 -26.18
N SER A 96 36.75 30.84 -25.08
CA SER A 96 37.78 30.18 -24.27
C SER A 96 38.46 29.04 -25.02
N LEU A 97 37.69 28.18 -25.71
CA LEU A 97 38.22 27.13 -26.58
C LEU A 97 39.00 27.71 -27.77
N GLY A 98 38.50 28.79 -28.38
CA GLY A 98 39.17 29.49 -29.48
C GLY A 98 40.51 30.13 -29.06
N MET A 99 40.59 30.68 -27.85
CA MET A 99 41.83 31.27 -27.31
C MET A 99 42.92 30.23 -27.03
N LEU A 100 42.54 28.98 -26.71
CA LEU A 100 43.47 27.87 -26.42
C LEU A 100 43.77 27.00 -27.65
N HIS A 101 43.08 27.23 -28.77
CA HIS A 101 43.27 26.45 -29.99
C HIS A 101 44.73 26.51 -30.49
N GLY A 102 45.32 25.35 -30.76
CA GLY A 102 46.71 25.22 -31.21
C GLY A 102 47.77 25.30 -30.11
N GLN A 103 47.38 25.39 -28.83
CA GLN A 103 48.29 25.33 -27.68
C GLN A 103 48.32 23.91 -27.06
N GLU A 104 49.40 23.54 -26.35
CA GLU A 104 49.43 22.31 -25.52
C GLU A 104 48.72 22.48 -24.16
N ARG A 105 47.63 23.26 -24.13
CA ARG A 105 46.86 23.62 -22.93
C ARG A 105 45.40 23.20 -23.10
N GLY A 106 44.78 22.68 -22.05
CA GLY A 106 43.37 22.30 -22.02
C GLY A 106 42.48 23.35 -21.36
N LEU A 107 41.16 23.19 -21.53
CA LEU A 107 40.13 23.93 -20.82
C LEU A 107 39.36 22.97 -19.90
N ARG A 108 39.65 23.03 -18.60
CA ARG A 108 39.00 22.20 -17.57
C ARG A 108 37.61 22.77 -17.24
N ILE A 109 36.56 21.98 -17.47
CA ILE A 109 35.19 22.41 -17.17
C ILE A 109 34.82 21.95 -15.76
N LYS A 110 34.72 22.90 -14.83
CA LYS A 110 34.35 22.66 -13.43
C LYS A 110 32.87 22.95 -13.23
N LEU A 111 32.10 21.95 -12.80
CA LEU A 111 30.70 22.10 -12.43
C LEU A 111 30.59 22.22 -10.91
N HIS A 112 30.35 23.44 -10.42
CA HIS A 112 30.03 23.72 -9.02
C HIS A 112 28.51 23.54 -8.85
N ILE A 113 28.12 22.39 -8.33
CA ILE A 113 26.75 22.03 -7.97
C ILE A 113 26.79 21.65 -6.50
N ASP A 114 26.06 22.38 -5.67
CA ASP A 114 26.05 22.14 -4.22
C ASP A 114 25.15 20.95 -3.89
N PRO A 115 25.67 19.82 -3.37
CA PRO A 115 24.88 18.65 -3.04
C PRO A 115 24.08 18.82 -1.74
N GLU A 116 24.38 19.82 -0.90
CA GLU A 116 23.63 20.09 0.32
C GLU A 116 22.28 20.80 0.04
N ASP A 117 22.13 21.47 -1.11
CA ASP A 117 20.87 22.09 -1.52
C ASP A 117 19.94 21.05 -2.19
N PRO A 118 18.74 20.76 -1.63
CA PRO A 118 17.84 19.75 -2.17
C PRO A 118 17.35 20.04 -3.61
N SER A 119 17.34 21.30 -4.05
CA SER A 119 16.96 21.65 -5.43
C SER A 119 18.07 21.34 -6.44
N LEU A 120 19.33 21.27 -6.00
CA LEU A 120 20.52 21.01 -6.80
C LEU A 120 21.00 19.56 -6.73
N ALA A 121 20.69 18.80 -5.66
CA ALA A 121 21.08 17.40 -5.51
C ALA A 121 20.75 16.54 -6.75
N THR A 122 19.54 16.68 -7.30
CA THR A 122 19.12 16.02 -8.56
C THR A 122 19.99 16.34 -9.78
N LEU A 123 20.66 17.50 -9.80
CA LEU A 123 21.53 17.91 -10.91
C LEU A 123 22.92 17.27 -10.85
N VAL A 124 23.36 16.83 -9.67
CA VAL A 124 24.63 16.12 -9.48
C VAL A 124 24.59 14.77 -10.22
N SER A 125 23.43 14.10 -10.16
CA SER A 125 23.11 12.82 -10.80
C SER A 125 22.82 12.88 -12.30
N LEU A 126 22.96 14.05 -12.95
CA LEU A 126 22.90 14.12 -14.42
C LEU A 126 24.18 13.54 -15.05
N PRO A 127 24.10 12.87 -16.20
CA PRO A 127 25.27 12.29 -16.86
C PRO A 127 26.00 13.35 -17.71
N TRP A 128 26.60 14.33 -17.02
CA TRP A 128 27.42 15.40 -17.62
C TRP A 128 28.58 14.85 -18.46
N GLU A 129 28.99 13.63 -18.16
CA GLU A 129 29.94 12.82 -18.90
C GLU A 129 29.60 12.64 -20.39
N TYR A 130 28.30 12.59 -20.73
CA TYR A 130 27.82 12.48 -22.11
C TYR A 130 27.67 13.83 -22.82
N LEU A 131 28.09 14.97 -22.25
CA LEU A 131 28.00 16.29 -22.91
C LEU A 131 28.57 16.24 -24.34
N TYR A 132 27.67 16.37 -25.31
CA TYR A 132 27.92 16.18 -26.74
C TYR A 132 27.66 17.49 -27.47
N ARG A 133 28.63 17.92 -28.27
CA ARG A 133 28.54 19.14 -29.05
C ARG A 133 28.19 18.80 -30.50
N LYS A 134 27.00 19.19 -30.93
CA LYS A 134 26.46 18.85 -32.26
C LYS A 134 27.16 19.54 -33.42
N GLU A 135 27.68 20.75 -33.22
CA GLU A 135 28.37 21.51 -34.27
C GLU A 135 29.69 20.85 -34.68
N THR A 136 30.44 20.34 -33.70
CA THR A 136 31.74 19.67 -33.86
C THR A 136 31.63 18.15 -33.93
N ARG A 137 30.47 17.58 -33.53
CA ARG A 137 30.12 16.16 -33.54
C ARG A 137 30.96 15.27 -32.63
N ASP A 138 31.37 15.82 -31.49
CA ASP A 138 32.20 15.15 -30.51
C ASP A 138 31.64 15.27 -29.08
N PHE A 139 32.07 14.34 -28.22
CA PHE A 139 31.82 14.40 -26.78
C PHE A 139 32.98 15.13 -26.12
N LEU A 140 32.69 16.18 -25.36
CA LEU A 140 33.74 17.00 -24.72
C LEU A 140 34.64 16.16 -23.82
N ASN A 141 34.06 15.21 -23.09
CA ASN A 141 34.75 14.41 -22.08
C ASN A 141 35.55 13.21 -22.63
N LEU A 142 35.51 12.98 -23.96
CA LEU A 142 36.38 12.01 -24.65
C LEU A 142 37.69 12.65 -25.15
N SER A 143 37.98 13.88 -24.71
CA SER A 143 39.20 14.62 -25.01
C SER A 143 39.90 15.03 -23.72
N ARG A 144 41.20 14.71 -23.60
CA ARG A 144 42.06 15.19 -22.51
C ARG A 144 42.19 16.71 -22.45
N PHE A 145 41.82 17.43 -23.52
CA PHE A 145 41.85 18.89 -23.56
C PHE A 145 40.60 19.53 -22.94
N THR A 146 39.51 18.79 -22.73
CA THR A 146 38.23 19.30 -22.22
C THR A 146 37.64 18.40 -21.12
N PRO A 147 38.39 18.08 -20.05
CA PRO A 147 37.88 17.25 -18.97
C PRO A 147 36.73 17.97 -18.24
N ILE A 148 35.63 17.25 -18.00
CA ILE A 148 34.50 17.72 -17.19
C ILE A 148 34.49 16.96 -15.87
N LEU A 149 34.27 17.71 -14.78
CA LEU A 149 34.28 17.22 -13.40
C LEU A 149 33.30 18.00 -12.51
N ARG A 150 32.88 17.36 -11.42
CA ARG A 150 32.07 17.97 -10.34
C ARG A 150 33.05 18.56 -9.31
N TYR A 151 32.98 19.88 -9.10
CA TYR A 151 33.87 20.60 -8.17
C TYR A 151 33.09 21.01 -6.92
N LEU A 152 33.65 20.71 -5.75
CA LEU A 152 33.03 21.02 -4.46
C LEU A 152 33.85 22.06 -3.70
N ASP A 153 33.19 23.15 -3.30
CA ASP A 153 33.79 24.34 -2.67
C ASP A 153 34.06 24.11 -1.17
N VAL A 154 34.93 23.14 -0.87
CA VAL A 154 35.27 22.76 0.50
C VAL A 154 36.28 23.73 1.13
N GLN A 155 35.89 24.40 2.22
CA GLN A 155 36.75 25.32 3.00
C GLN A 155 37.82 24.58 3.85
N ARG A 156 38.66 23.77 3.20
CA ARG A 156 39.80 23.07 3.83
C ARG A 156 41.07 23.33 3.04
N PRO A 157 42.23 23.59 3.71
CA PRO A 157 43.50 23.78 3.02
C PRO A 157 43.81 22.57 2.15
N TYR A 158 44.45 22.81 1.01
CA TYR A 158 44.81 21.77 0.05
C TYR A 158 46.30 21.89 -0.31
N THR A 159 46.99 20.76 -0.36
CA THR A 159 48.38 20.69 -0.81
C THR A 159 48.59 19.37 -1.54
N PRO A 160 49.06 19.37 -2.80
CA PRO A 160 49.43 18.15 -3.51
C PRO A 160 50.49 17.38 -2.70
N LEU A 161 50.38 16.05 -2.63
CA LEU A 161 51.41 15.27 -1.96
C LEU A 161 52.66 15.19 -2.85
N MET A 162 53.84 15.32 -2.26
CA MET A 162 55.08 14.97 -2.95
C MET A 162 55.19 13.44 -3.01
N LEU A 163 54.84 12.87 -4.15
CA LEU A 163 54.87 11.42 -4.37
C LEU A 163 56.34 10.99 -4.56
N GLN A 164 56.80 10.15 -3.64
CA GLN A 164 57.97 9.31 -3.84
C GLN A 164 57.49 7.97 -4.41
N PRO A 165 57.88 7.58 -5.64
CA PRO A 165 57.50 6.29 -6.22
C PRO A 165 57.84 5.09 -5.31
N PRO A 166 57.01 4.04 -5.27
CA PRO A 166 55.80 3.84 -6.10
C PRO A 166 54.53 4.52 -5.56
N LEU A 167 53.57 4.77 -6.45
CA LEU A 167 52.18 5.04 -6.12
C LEU A 167 51.56 3.79 -5.47
N ARG A 168 51.59 3.77 -4.14
CA ARG A 168 50.90 2.78 -3.30
C ARG A 168 49.38 2.95 -3.30
N ILE A 169 48.67 1.90 -3.68
CA ILE A 169 47.22 1.79 -3.76
C ILE A 169 46.80 0.66 -2.80
N LEU A 170 45.80 0.92 -1.95
CA LEU A 170 45.11 -0.15 -1.21
C LEU A 170 43.89 -0.56 -2.02
N VAL A 171 43.88 -1.79 -2.54
CA VAL A 171 42.73 -2.40 -3.22
C VAL A 171 41.91 -3.13 -2.17
N VAL A 172 40.63 -2.80 -2.06
CA VAL A 172 39.72 -3.27 -1.01
C VAL A 172 38.56 -3.99 -1.67
N SER A 173 38.40 -5.27 -1.36
CA SER A 173 37.30 -6.11 -1.86
C SER A 173 36.34 -6.45 -0.72
N SER A 174 35.05 -6.26 -0.97
CA SER A 174 33.96 -6.60 -0.04
C SER A 174 32.84 -7.32 -0.78
N ASP A 175 32.62 -8.59 -0.43
CA ASP A 175 31.61 -9.47 -1.04
C ASP A 175 30.89 -10.25 0.08
N PRO A 176 30.04 -9.57 0.88
CA PRO A 176 29.36 -10.16 2.04
C PRO A 176 28.41 -11.31 1.67
N GLY A 177 28.32 -12.31 2.55
CA GLY A 177 27.62 -13.58 2.31
C GLY A 177 26.10 -13.49 2.14
N ASP A 178 25.48 -12.39 2.56
CA ASP A 178 24.05 -12.09 2.46
C ASP A 178 23.67 -11.26 1.22
N TYR A 179 24.62 -10.93 0.34
CA TYR A 179 24.39 -10.21 -0.92
C TYR A 179 24.62 -11.08 -2.18
N PRO A 180 24.07 -10.69 -3.35
CA PRO A 180 24.30 -11.40 -4.61
C PRO A 180 25.78 -11.38 -5.00
N ARG A 181 26.44 -12.55 -4.88
CA ARG A 181 27.89 -12.72 -5.04
C ARG A 181 28.44 -12.06 -6.30
N LEU A 182 29.54 -11.32 -6.13
CA LEU A 182 30.34 -10.76 -7.22
C LEU A 182 31.59 -11.62 -7.50
N ASP A 183 32.07 -11.63 -8.74
CA ASP A 183 33.36 -12.27 -9.10
C ASP A 183 34.56 -11.38 -8.73
N LEU A 184 34.55 -10.82 -7.50
CA LEU A 184 35.60 -9.90 -7.03
C LEU A 184 36.97 -10.55 -6.97
N GLU A 185 37.05 -11.88 -6.83
CA GLU A 185 38.34 -12.58 -6.82
C GLU A 185 39.00 -12.55 -8.19
N SER A 186 38.24 -12.76 -9.27
CA SER A 186 38.80 -12.66 -10.61
C SER A 186 38.94 -11.21 -11.06
N GLU A 187 38.10 -10.28 -10.61
CA GLU A 187 38.31 -8.84 -10.81
C GLU A 187 39.60 -8.37 -10.12
N ARG A 188 39.81 -8.77 -8.86
CA ARG A 188 41.04 -8.55 -8.09
C ARG A 188 42.25 -9.14 -8.80
N GLN A 189 42.21 -10.39 -9.25
CA GLN A 189 43.32 -10.98 -10.00
C GLN A 189 43.61 -10.21 -11.29
N ARG A 190 42.58 -9.80 -12.05
CA ARG A 190 42.73 -8.95 -13.25
C ARG A 190 43.35 -7.59 -12.91
N MET A 191 42.98 -7.00 -11.78
CA MET A 191 43.51 -5.73 -11.27
C MET A 191 44.96 -5.84 -10.79
N ASP A 192 45.30 -6.85 -9.99
CA ASP A 192 46.65 -7.14 -9.50
C ASP A 192 47.61 -7.40 -10.68
N ASP A 193 47.20 -8.24 -11.65
CA ASP A 193 47.92 -8.50 -12.90
C ASP A 193 48.17 -7.22 -13.71
N CYS A 194 47.22 -6.28 -13.69
CA CYS A 194 47.23 -5.09 -14.52
C CYS A 194 48.06 -3.97 -13.88
N LEU A 195 47.86 -3.73 -12.59
CA LEU A 195 48.62 -2.74 -11.81
C LEU A 195 50.07 -3.19 -11.60
N GLY A 196 50.34 -4.49 -11.44
CA GLY A 196 51.69 -5.04 -11.35
C GLY A 196 52.54 -4.87 -12.62
N ARG A 197 51.92 -4.56 -13.77
CA ARG A 197 52.61 -4.21 -15.02
C ARG A 197 52.93 -2.71 -15.15
N LEU A 198 52.45 -1.88 -14.23
CA LEU A 198 52.68 -0.43 -14.26
C LEU A 198 53.95 -0.07 -13.49
N GLU A 199 54.91 0.54 -14.19
CA GLU A 199 56.07 1.15 -13.55
C GLU A 199 55.63 2.17 -12.49
N ASN A 200 56.31 2.16 -11.34
CA ASN A 200 56.06 3.09 -10.23
C ASN A 200 54.65 2.99 -9.62
N VAL A 201 54.00 1.82 -9.70
CA VAL A 201 52.77 1.49 -8.96
C VAL A 201 53.04 0.31 -8.03
N GLN A 202 52.41 0.32 -6.86
CA GLN A 202 52.31 -0.83 -5.97
C GLN A 202 50.85 -0.95 -5.52
N ALA A 203 50.26 -2.12 -5.69
CA ALA A 203 48.95 -2.44 -5.15
C ALA A 203 49.12 -3.46 -4.01
N ASP A 204 48.51 -3.19 -2.87
CA ASP A 204 48.32 -4.17 -1.80
C ASP A 204 46.82 -4.41 -1.65
N SER A 205 46.41 -5.65 -1.39
CA SER A 205 45.00 -6.05 -1.37
C SER A 205 44.50 -6.36 0.05
N LEU A 206 43.29 -5.90 0.37
CA LEU A 206 42.52 -6.20 1.58
C LEU A 206 41.21 -6.87 1.14
N VAL A 207 41.10 -8.17 1.43
CA VAL A 207 39.91 -9.00 1.19
C VAL A 207 39.17 -9.17 2.52
N HIS A 208 37.86 -9.37 2.50
CA HIS A 208 37.01 -9.42 3.70
C HIS A 208 37.12 -8.13 4.52
N ALA A 209 36.86 -7.01 3.83
CA ALA A 209 37.14 -5.68 4.36
C ALA A 209 36.14 -5.28 5.45
N THR A 210 36.54 -5.37 6.71
CA THR A 210 35.79 -4.79 7.84
C THR A 210 36.16 -3.32 8.08
N PRO A 211 35.29 -2.51 8.70
CA PRO A 211 35.61 -1.12 9.05
C PRO A 211 36.88 -1.01 9.91
N MET A 212 37.09 -1.93 10.85
CA MET A 212 38.31 -1.98 11.66
C MET A 212 39.53 -2.37 10.82
N ALA A 213 39.45 -3.43 10.01
CA ALA A 213 40.57 -3.83 9.15
C ALA A 213 40.99 -2.73 8.15
N LEU A 214 40.02 -2.01 7.59
CA LEU A 214 40.26 -0.86 6.73
C LEU A 214 40.92 0.31 7.48
N GLN A 215 40.46 0.60 8.69
CA GLN A 215 41.01 1.66 9.55
C GLN A 215 42.45 1.35 9.96
N GLU A 216 42.73 0.13 10.42
CA GLU A 216 44.09 -0.31 10.76
C GLU A 216 45.03 -0.21 9.56
N ARG A 217 44.61 -0.72 8.40
CA ARG A 217 45.46 -0.75 7.19
C ARG A 217 45.79 0.65 6.67
N LEU A 218 44.91 1.63 6.85
CA LEU A 218 45.14 3.02 6.45
C LEU A 218 45.88 3.86 7.50
N SER A 219 45.83 3.46 8.78
CA SER A 219 46.48 4.17 9.90
C SER A 219 48.00 4.26 9.77
N ASP A 220 48.64 3.26 9.14
CA ASP A 220 50.07 3.26 8.84
C ASP A 220 50.50 4.38 7.87
N GLY A 221 49.55 5.08 7.24
CA GLY A 221 49.80 6.22 6.35
C GLY A 221 50.55 5.88 5.05
N GLN A 222 50.67 4.60 4.69
CA GLN A 222 51.46 4.15 3.54
C GLN A 222 50.75 4.33 2.18
N TYR A 223 49.43 4.53 2.18
CA TYR A 223 48.62 4.53 0.96
C TYR A 223 48.31 5.94 0.45
N HIS A 224 48.38 6.08 -0.87
CA HIS A 224 48.11 7.32 -1.59
C HIS A 224 46.73 7.32 -2.23
N ALA A 225 46.25 6.14 -2.60
CA ALA A 225 44.93 5.90 -3.16
C ALA A 225 44.27 4.69 -2.48
N LEU A 226 42.96 4.77 -2.31
CA LEU A 226 42.08 3.68 -1.91
C LEU A 226 41.23 3.29 -3.13
N HIS A 227 41.26 2.02 -3.52
CA HIS A 227 40.41 1.47 -4.58
C HIS A 227 39.44 0.47 -3.94
N TYR A 228 38.18 0.84 -3.81
CA TYR A 228 37.12 -0.03 -3.31
C TYR A 228 36.43 -0.77 -4.47
N MET A 229 36.23 -2.08 -4.33
CA MET A 229 35.48 -2.97 -5.22
C MET A 229 34.45 -3.73 -4.40
N GLY A 230 33.18 -3.71 -4.81
CA GLY A 230 32.09 -4.40 -4.09
C GLY A 230 30.73 -3.75 -4.25
N HIS A 231 29.81 -4.05 -3.33
CA HIS A 231 28.49 -3.43 -3.34
C HIS A 231 28.49 -2.03 -2.71
N GLY A 232 27.47 -1.25 -3.05
CA GLY A 232 27.06 -0.06 -2.31
C GLY A 232 25.54 -0.06 -2.19
N GLY A 233 25.00 0.78 -1.32
CA GLY A 233 23.58 0.79 -0.99
C GLY A 233 23.16 2.12 -0.36
N PHE A 234 22.06 2.07 0.39
CA PHE A 234 21.54 3.20 1.15
C PHE A 234 21.29 2.78 2.59
N ASP A 235 21.46 3.69 3.53
CA ASP A 235 20.77 3.59 4.82
C ASP A 235 19.32 4.09 4.65
N GLU A 236 18.35 3.23 4.93
CA GLU A 236 16.92 3.53 4.80
C GLU A 236 16.46 4.63 5.77
N ASN A 237 17.19 4.87 6.87
CA ASN A 237 16.83 5.84 7.90
C ASN A 237 17.23 7.27 7.52
N SER A 238 18.45 7.46 7.00
CA SER A 238 18.97 8.78 6.59
C SER A 238 18.69 9.10 5.11
N GLY A 239 18.46 8.08 4.28
CA GLY A 239 18.39 8.22 2.83
C GLY A 239 19.73 8.61 2.20
N ASP A 240 20.84 8.32 2.89
CA ASP A 240 22.20 8.60 2.42
C ASP A 240 22.85 7.34 1.83
N GLY A 241 23.80 7.57 0.91
CA GLY A 241 24.56 6.49 0.29
C GLY A 241 25.61 5.87 1.22
N ALA A 242 25.80 4.57 1.06
CA ALA A 242 26.75 3.75 1.81
C ALA A 242 27.53 2.80 0.89
N LEU A 243 28.72 2.39 1.34
CA LEU A 243 29.40 1.20 0.84
C LEU A 243 29.04 0.01 1.74
N LEU A 244 29.03 -1.21 1.19
CA LEU A 244 28.85 -2.41 1.99
C LEU A 244 30.20 -3.02 2.32
N LEU A 245 30.64 -2.84 3.55
CA LEU A 245 31.76 -3.60 4.10
C LEU A 245 31.27 -4.95 4.65
N GLU A 246 32.21 -5.79 5.04
CA GLU A 246 31.92 -7.03 5.77
C GLU A 246 32.06 -6.79 7.27
N ASN A 247 31.23 -7.41 8.10
CA ASN A 247 31.47 -7.49 9.54
C ASN A 247 32.35 -8.71 9.88
N GLU A 248 32.71 -8.87 11.16
CA GLU A 248 33.53 -10.00 11.67
C GLU A 248 32.92 -11.40 11.43
N GLN A 249 31.71 -11.51 10.90
CA GLN A 249 31.02 -12.76 10.54
C GLN A 249 30.91 -12.96 9.02
N GLY A 250 31.41 -12.03 8.20
CA GLY A 250 31.31 -12.06 6.74
C GLY A 250 29.95 -11.63 6.19
N TYR A 251 29.10 -11.00 7.00
CA TYR A 251 27.81 -10.42 6.56
C TYR A 251 27.94 -8.91 6.32
N SER A 252 26.97 -8.32 5.64
CA SER A 252 26.97 -6.92 5.26
C SER A 252 26.99 -5.96 6.46
N GLU A 253 27.81 -4.92 6.34
CA GLU A 253 27.85 -3.77 7.23
C GLU A 253 27.82 -2.48 6.39
N LEU A 254 26.73 -1.71 6.50
CA LEU A 254 26.56 -0.47 5.77
C LEU A 254 27.43 0.64 6.38
N LEU A 255 28.37 1.16 5.59
CA LEU A 255 29.21 2.29 5.98
C LEU A 255 28.86 3.53 5.15
N ASP A 256 28.15 4.48 5.78
CA ASP A 256 27.75 5.73 5.11
C ASP A 256 28.97 6.61 4.74
N GLY A 257 28.78 7.50 3.76
CA GLY A 257 29.86 8.35 3.27
C GLY A 257 30.49 9.28 4.33
N ARG A 258 29.77 9.61 5.39
CA ARG A 258 30.29 10.43 6.51
C ARG A 258 31.17 9.60 7.44
N THR A 259 30.75 8.38 7.79
CA THR A 259 31.47 7.47 8.66
C THR A 259 32.73 6.96 7.98
N LEU A 260 32.66 6.65 6.68
CA LEU A 260 33.88 6.44 5.88
C LEU A 260 34.75 7.71 5.84
N GLY A 261 34.16 8.90 5.72
CA GLY A 261 34.90 10.16 5.82
C GLY A 261 35.61 10.39 7.17
N VAL A 262 35.06 9.88 8.27
CA VAL A 262 35.69 9.86 9.60
C VAL A 262 36.83 8.83 9.64
N LEU A 263 36.59 7.61 9.14
CA LEU A 263 37.59 6.53 9.06
C LEU A 263 38.83 6.98 8.25
N LEU A 264 38.61 7.65 7.12
CA LEU A 264 39.67 8.15 6.24
C LEU A 264 40.32 9.47 6.73
N HIS A 265 39.86 10.06 7.83
CA HIS A 265 40.29 11.41 8.25
C HIS A 265 41.80 11.50 8.54
N ASP A 266 42.33 10.53 9.26
CA ASP A 266 43.74 10.50 9.70
C ASP A 266 44.67 9.81 8.68
N ALA A 267 44.15 9.39 7.52
CA ALA A 267 44.93 8.81 6.42
C ALA A 267 45.76 9.91 5.71
N ALA A 268 46.80 10.43 6.38
CA ALA A 268 47.49 11.68 6.06
C ALA A 268 48.07 11.77 4.63
N ASN A 269 48.37 10.64 3.99
CA ASN A 269 48.90 10.56 2.62
C ASN A 269 47.85 10.21 1.55
N LEU A 270 46.61 9.87 1.95
CA LEU A 270 45.53 9.56 1.03
C LEU A 270 45.13 10.82 0.24
N ARG A 271 45.17 10.75 -1.09
CA ARG A 271 44.79 11.87 -1.98
C ARG A 271 43.70 11.50 -2.98
N LEU A 272 43.41 10.21 -3.13
CA LEU A 272 42.40 9.67 -4.02
C LEU A 272 41.59 8.57 -3.32
N VAL A 273 40.28 8.58 -3.53
CA VAL A 273 39.45 7.37 -3.37
C VAL A 273 38.84 7.02 -4.73
N PHE A 274 38.76 5.73 -5.05
CA PHE A 274 38.18 5.19 -6.27
C PHE A 274 37.10 4.19 -5.83
N LEU A 275 35.85 4.45 -6.18
CA LEU A 275 34.69 3.66 -5.80
C LEU A 275 34.18 2.89 -7.03
N ASN A 276 34.66 1.65 -7.18
CA ASN A 276 34.23 0.72 -8.23
C ASN A 276 33.11 -0.18 -7.69
N ALA A 277 31.90 0.36 -7.60
CA ALA A 277 30.78 -0.32 -6.97
C ALA A 277 29.55 -0.35 -7.89
N CYS A 278 29.02 -1.55 -8.16
CA CYS A 278 28.22 -1.82 -9.38
C CYS A 278 26.69 -1.91 -9.20
N GLU A 279 26.15 -2.47 -8.11
CA GLU A 279 24.68 -2.60 -7.87
C GLU A 279 24.10 -1.41 -7.12
N THR A 280 24.39 -0.24 -7.67
CA THR A 280 24.79 0.89 -6.85
C THR A 280 23.95 2.10 -7.25
N ALA A 281 23.88 2.38 -8.55
CA ALA A 281 22.91 3.27 -9.18
C ALA A 281 21.46 2.74 -9.17
N ARG A 282 21.08 1.83 -8.24
CA ARG A 282 19.67 1.52 -7.96
C ARG A 282 19.02 2.74 -7.33
N LEU A 283 18.62 3.70 -8.16
CA LEU A 283 17.96 4.94 -7.73
C LEU A 283 16.84 4.59 -6.75
N SER A 284 16.96 5.10 -5.51
CA SER A 284 15.87 5.03 -4.55
C SER A 284 14.61 5.61 -5.20
N ARG A 285 13.46 4.95 -4.97
CA ARG A 285 12.16 5.46 -5.45
C ARG A 285 11.78 6.79 -4.78
N GLN A 286 12.56 7.26 -3.79
CA GLN A 286 12.52 8.62 -3.29
C GLN A 286 13.36 9.53 -4.18
N ALA A 287 12.70 10.45 -4.89
CA ALA A 287 13.34 11.30 -5.89
C ALA A 287 14.41 12.24 -5.28
N GLY A 288 15.67 12.05 -5.68
CA GLY A 288 16.68 13.11 -5.63
C GLY A 288 18.03 12.81 -4.98
N ARG A 289 18.34 11.56 -4.59
CA ARG A 289 19.66 11.18 -4.05
C ARG A 289 20.23 9.94 -4.72
N ASP A 290 21.39 10.11 -5.34
CA ASP A 290 22.29 9.05 -5.84
C ASP A 290 23.29 8.72 -4.73
N PRO A 291 23.53 7.44 -4.40
CA PRO A 291 24.33 7.09 -3.24
C PRO A 291 25.84 7.24 -3.47
N PHE A 292 26.37 7.24 -4.70
CA PHE A 292 27.79 7.59 -4.96
C PHE A 292 27.98 9.08 -5.13
N ALA A 293 27.00 9.78 -5.68
CA ALA A 293 26.98 11.24 -5.53
C ALA A 293 27.00 11.61 -4.05
N GLY A 294 26.25 10.91 -3.20
CA GLY A 294 26.27 11.02 -1.74
C GLY A 294 27.64 10.70 -1.12
N VAL A 295 28.14 9.47 -1.29
CA VAL A 295 29.42 9.01 -0.70
C VAL A 295 30.59 9.82 -1.24
N ALA A 296 30.72 10.00 -2.55
CA ALA A 296 31.85 10.74 -3.14
C ALA A 296 31.84 12.22 -2.72
N SER A 297 30.66 12.87 -2.67
CA SER A 297 30.57 14.23 -2.15
C SER A 297 30.92 14.28 -0.65
N ALA A 298 30.39 13.36 0.16
CA ALA A 298 30.70 13.28 1.59
C ALA A 298 32.19 13.09 1.84
N LEU A 299 32.88 12.24 1.05
CA LEU A 299 34.32 12.04 1.14
C LEU A 299 35.13 13.29 0.75
N VAL A 300 34.73 14.00 -0.31
CA VAL A 300 35.39 15.26 -0.69
C VAL A 300 35.16 16.33 0.39
N MET A 301 33.95 16.43 0.94
CA MET A 301 33.61 17.32 2.07
C MET A 301 34.35 16.95 3.37
N ALA A 302 34.59 15.66 3.61
CA ALA A 302 35.41 15.13 4.70
C ALA A 302 36.91 15.44 4.53
N GLY A 303 37.35 15.75 3.31
CA GLY A 303 38.66 16.34 3.00
C GLY A 303 39.41 15.69 1.85
N VAL A 304 38.95 14.54 1.35
CA VAL A 304 39.60 13.78 0.26
C VAL A 304 39.73 14.67 -0.99
N PRO A 305 40.93 14.89 -1.55
CA PRO A 305 41.12 15.83 -2.65
C PRO A 305 40.37 15.50 -3.95
N ALA A 306 40.26 14.21 -4.27
CA ALA A 306 39.59 13.69 -5.46
C ALA A 306 38.96 12.32 -5.15
N VAL A 307 37.76 12.09 -5.68
CA VAL A 307 37.05 10.82 -5.64
C VAL A 307 36.57 10.48 -7.05
N VAL A 308 36.97 9.31 -7.55
CA VAL A 308 36.36 8.70 -8.74
C VAL A 308 35.27 7.75 -8.26
N ALA A 309 34.10 7.79 -8.89
CA ALA A 309 33.00 6.87 -8.60
C ALA A 309 32.32 6.42 -9.90
N MET A 310 31.36 5.50 -9.80
CA MET A 310 30.58 5.01 -10.95
C MET A 310 29.13 5.51 -10.86
N GLN A 311 28.60 6.07 -11.95
CA GLN A 311 27.21 6.56 -12.05
C GLN A 311 26.24 5.51 -12.63
N PHE A 312 26.79 4.46 -13.24
CA PHE A 312 26.10 3.30 -13.82
C PHE A 312 26.94 2.05 -13.49
N PRO A 313 26.48 0.83 -13.80
CA PRO A 313 27.36 -0.33 -13.82
C PRO A 313 28.53 -0.16 -14.80
N ILE A 314 29.63 -0.86 -14.53
CA ILE A 314 30.78 -1.00 -15.43
C ILE A 314 31.15 -2.47 -15.52
N SER A 315 31.58 -2.94 -16.69
CA SER A 315 32.10 -4.30 -16.84
C SER A 315 33.51 -4.40 -16.25
N ASP A 316 33.91 -5.60 -15.83
CA ASP A 316 35.28 -5.87 -15.35
C ASP A 316 36.33 -5.43 -16.37
N ARG A 317 36.03 -5.60 -17.66
CA ARG A 317 36.91 -5.21 -18.77
C ARG A 317 36.98 -3.69 -18.89
N GLY A 318 35.87 -2.98 -18.74
CA GLY A 318 35.81 -1.52 -18.65
C GLY A 318 36.58 -0.99 -17.44
N ALA A 319 36.37 -1.58 -16.26
CA ALA A 319 37.01 -1.22 -14.99
C ALA A 319 38.54 -1.41 -15.04
N VAL A 320 39.01 -2.55 -15.55
CA VAL A 320 40.44 -2.84 -15.74
C VAL A 320 41.05 -1.90 -16.79
N THR A 321 40.37 -1.70 -17.93
CA THR A 321 40.83 -0.80 -19.00
C THR A 321 40.98 0.64 -18.51
N PHE A 322 39.99 1.12 -17.73
CA PHE A 322 40.03 2.43 -17.10
C PHE A 322 41.18 2.52 -16.10
N SER A 323 41.23 1.58 -15.15
CA SER A 323 42.20 1.58 -14.05
C SER A 323 43.64 1.53 -14.55
N GLN A 324 43.94 0.69 -15.54
CA GLN A 324 45.28 0.62 -16.16
C GLN A 324 45.75 1.98 -16.66
N LYS A 325 44.88 2.65 -17.41
CA LYS A 325 45.16 3.92 -18.05
C LYS A 325 45.24 5.05 -17.02
N PHE A 326 44.31 5.05 -16.07
CA PHE A 326 44.16 6.04 -15.02
C PHE A 326 45.35 6.02 -14.05
N TYR A 327 45.63 4.89 -13.39
CA TYR A 327 46.74 4.78 -12.44
C TYR A 327 48.11 4.93 -13.14
N GLY A 328 48.25 4.44 -14.38
CA GLY A 328 49.46 4.62 -15.18
C GLY A 328 49.75 6.08 -15.57
N LEU A 329 48.75 6.96 -15.62
CA LEU A 329 48.95 8.41 -15.77
C LEU A 329 49.19 9.09 -14.42
N LEU A 330 48.49 8.65 -13.37
CA LEU A 330 48.58 9.22 -12.04
C LEU A 330 49.95 8.99 -11.38
N ALA A 331 50.53 7.79 -11.54
CA ALA A 331 51.89 7.46 -11.09
C ALA A 331 52.98 8.29 -11.81
N ARG A 332 52.66 8.87 -12.97
CA ARG A 332 53.52 9.80 -13.72
C ARG A 332 53.26 11.27 -13.36
N GLY A 333 52.51 11.54 -12.29
CA GLY A 333 52.20 12.90 -11.81
C GLY A 333 51.30 13.70 -12.75
N ARG A 334 50.49 13.05 -13.60
CA ARG A 334 49.49 13.76 -14.42
C ARG A 334 48.29 14.19 -13.54
N PRO A 335 47.61 15.30 -13.88
CA PRO A 335 46.37 15.70 -13.21
C PRO A 335 45.32 14.58 -13.23
N VAL A 336 44.56 14.43 -12.14
CA VAL A 336 43.58 13.36 -11.97
C VAL A 336 42.45 13.44 -13.01
N ASP A 337 42.06 14.65 -13.39
CA ASP A 337 41.07 14.94 -14.43
C ASP A 337 41.57 14.59 -15.84
N GLU A 338 42.86 14.79 -16.13
CA GLU A 338 43.49 14.28 -17.36
C GLU A 338 43.45 12.74 -17.38
N ALA A 339 43.75 12.10 -16.25
CA ALA A 339 43.75 10.65 -16.12
C ALA A 339 42.34 10.03 -16.29
N VAL A 340 41.29 10.67 -15.73
CA VAL A 340 39.90 10.23 -15.93
C VAL A 340 39.49 10.38 -17.39
N ALA A 341 39.72 11.52 -18.05
CA ALA A 341 39.34 11.73 -19.44
C ALA A 341 40.04 10.74 -20.40
N GLU A 342 41.33 10.46 -20.17
CA GLU A 342 42.05 9.44 -20.92
C GLU A 342 41.60 8.00 -20.59
N GLY A 343 41.13 7.72 -19.37
CA GLY A 343 40.51 6.45 -18.97
C GLY A 343 39.17 6.21 -19.66
N ARG A 344 38.27 7.20 -19.66
CA ARG A 344 37.00 7.19 -20.43
C ARG A 344 37.27 6.92 -21.91
N ARG A 345 38.26 7.61 -22.48
CA ARG A 345 38.72 7.41 -23.86
C ARG A 345 39.31 6.01 -24.12
N ALA A 346 39.96 5.38 -23.13
CA ALA A 346 40.45 4.01 -23.25
C ALA A 346 39.30 3.00 -23.33
N ILE A 347 38.28 3.10 -22.47
CA ILE A 347 37.06 2.28 -22.56
C ILE A 347 36.44 2.43 -23.96
N ARG A 348 36.20 3.67 -24.41
CA ARG A 348 35.56 3.95 -25.72
C ARG A 348 36.30 3.35 -26.93
N LEU A 349 37.61 3.13 -26.83
CA LEU A 349 38.45 2.53 -27.87
C LEU A 349 38.52 1.01 -27.75
N ALA A 350 38.59 0.48 -26.53
CA ALA A 350 38.63 -0.97 -26.28
C ALA A 350 37.27 -1.64 -26.51
N GLU A 351 36.17 -0.89 -26.29
CA GLU A 351 34.78 -1.35 -26.26
C GLU A 351 33.87 -0.36 -27.00
N PRO A 352 34.00 -0.25 -28.33
CA PRO A 352 33.34 0.80 -29.11
C PRO A 352 31.82 0.64 -29.23
N GLU A 353 31.29 -0.53 -28.86
CA GLU A 353 29.86 -0.87 -28.86
C GLU A 353 29.15 -0.59 -27.52
N THR A 354 29.90 -0.32 -26.44
CA THR A 354 29.33 -0.08 -25.10
C THR A 354 29.29 1.42 -24.76
N LEU A 355 28.47 1.76 -23.77
CA LEU A 355 28.30 3.14 -23.29
C LEU A 355 29.10 3.42 -22.00
N GLU A 356 29.76 2.40 -21.43
CA GLU A 356 30.50 2.42 -20.15
C GLU A 356 31.56 3.51 -20.01
N TRP A 357 32.04 4.07 -21.12
CA TRP A 357 33.00 5.18 -21.08
C TRP A 357 32.44 6.44 -20.40
N GLY A 358 31.12 6.57 -20.28
CA GLY A 358 30.47 7.63 -19.50
C GLY A 358 30.24 7.29 -18.02
N THR A 359 30.45 6.04 -17.61
CA THR A 359 30.19 5.56 -16.25
C THR A 359 31.07 6.19 -15.17
N PRO A 360 32.41 6.32 -15.35
CA PRO A 360 33.27 6.88 -14.31
C PRO A 360 33.04 8.39 -14.19
N VAL A 361 32.74 8.86 -12.98
CA VAL A 361 32.53 10.27 -12.62
C VAL A 361 33.62 10.76 -11.68
N LEU A 362 33.99 12.05 -11.78
CA LEU A 362 35.03 12.68 -10.95
C LEU A 362 34.44 13.79 -10.08
N PHE A 363 34.59 13.63 -8.77
CA PHE A 363 34.37 14.65 -7.74
C PHE A 363 35.72 15.11 -7.21
N MET A 364 35.93 16.42 -7.05
CA MET A 364 37.19 16.92 -6.47
C MET A 364 37.08 18.32 -5.88
N ARG A 365 38.01 18.61 -4.97
CA ARG A 365 38.25 19.94 -4.38
C ARG A 365 39.66 20.48 -4.69
N SER A 366 40.55 19.65 -5.23
CA SER A 366 41.88 20.07 -5.70
C SER A 366 41.73 21.13 -6.79
N PRO A 367 42.20 22.40 -6.62
CA PRO A 367 41.96 23.44 -7.62
C PRO A 367 42.54 23.10 -8.99
N GLU A 368 43.73 22.49 -9.04
CA GLU A 368 44.47 22.25 -10.28
C GLU A 368 44.44 20.80 -10.76
N GLY A 369 43.69 19.90 -10.12
CA GLY A 369 43.65 18.46 -10.42
C GLY A 369 44.97 17.71 -10.13
N VAL A 370 46.06 18.41 -9.86
CA VAL A 370 47.36 17.85 -9.48
C VAL A 370 47.30 17.39 -8.02
N ILE A 371 46.95 16.11 -7.79
CA ILE A 371 46.92 15.50 -6.45
C ILE A 371 48.26 14.92 -5.97
N PHE A 372 49.16 14.64 -6.93
CA PHE A 372 50.54 14.21 -6.68
C PHE A 372 51.52 15.08 -7.47
N THR A 373 52.67 15.37 -6.87
CA THR A 373 53.83 15.98 -7.53
C THR A 373 55.03 15.07 -7.40
N LEU A 374 55.71 14.76 -8.50
CA LEU A 374 56.91 13.93 -8.47
C LEU A 374 58.12 14.73 -7.94
N GLY A 375 58.88 14.13 -7.03
CA GLY A 375 60.14 14.72 -6.55
C GLY A 375 61.17 14.84 -7.68
N LYS A 376 61.98 15.91 -7.67
CA LYS A 376 62.96 16.19 -8.74
C LYS A 376 64.04 15.11 -8.90
N ASP A 377 64.30 14.33 -7.86
CA ASP A 377 65.28 13.23 -7.87
C ASP A 377 64.69 11.88 -8.31
N ALA A 378 63.37 11.81 -8.58
CA ALA A 378 62.63 10.58 -8.84
C ALA A 378 62.58 10.15 -10.33
N ILE A 379 63.46 10.70 -11.18
CA ILE A 379 63.65 10.25 -12.57
C ILE A 379 65.01 9.53 -12.67
N PRO A 380 65.04 8.18 -12.67
CA PRO A 380 66.25 7.45 -13.04
C PRO A 380 66.55 7.72 -14.53
N SER A 381 67.63 8.46 -14.80
CA SER A 381 68.15 8.57 -16.16
C SER A 381 68.51 7.18 -16.70
N ALA A 382 68.23 6.93 -17.99
CA ALA A 382 68.26 5.61 -18.62
C ALA A 382 69.68 5.03 -18.87
N GLU A 383 70.63 5.28 -17.98
CA GLU A 383 72.00 4.79 -18.03
C GLU A 383 72.46 4.24 -16.67
N LYS A 384 72.43 2.90 -16.50
CA LYS A 384 73.50 2.07 -15.89
C LYS A 384 73.08 0.60 -15.70
N LEU A 385 73.10 -0.17 -16.79
CA LEU A 385 73.25 -1.63 -16.71
C LEU A 385 74.73 -2.02 -16.84
N THR A 386 75.50 -1.86 -15.76
CA THR A 386 76.77 -2.60 -15.55
C THR A 386 77.10 -2.70 -14.06
N ARG A 387 77.07 -3.91 -13.50
CA ARG A 387 77.79 -4.27 -12.28
C ARG A 387 78.63 -5.52 -12.53
N LYS A 388 79.93 -5.43 -12.24
CA LYS A 388 80.83 -6.60 -12.20
C LYS A 388 80.64 -7.35 -10.88
N PRO A 389 80.71 -8.69 -10.86
CA PRO A 389 80.83 -9.45 -9.62
C PRO A 389 82.28 -9.48 -9.11
N THR A 390 82.44 -9.44 -7.79
CA THR A 390 83.70 -9.70 -7.07
C THR A 390 83.85 -11.17 -6.72
N THR A 391 85.08 -11.67 -6.69
CA THR A 391 85.42 -13.10 -6.55
C THR A 391 85.75 -13.52 -5.11
N GLY A 392 85.37 -14.76 -4.77
CA GLY A 392 85.84 -15.53 -3.60
C GLY A 392 85.75 -17.04 -3.94
N PRO A 393 86.66 -17.92 -3.45
CA PRO A 393 86.97 -19.15 -4.16
C PRO A 393 86.44 -20.44 -3.53
N THR A 394 85.91 -21.36 -4.36
CA THR A 394 85.66 -22.76 -3.97
C THR A 394 86.05 -23.73 -5.11
N ARG A 395 86.51 -24.91 -4.71
CA ARG A 395 87.06 -26.05 -5.50
C ARG A 395 86.55 -26.19 -6.94
N SER A 396 87.50 -26.32 -7.88
CA SER A 396 87.25 -26.62 -9.29
C SER A 396 86.71 -28.04 -9.50
N LEU A 397 85.57 -28.15 -10.19
CA LEU A 397 85.26 -29.36 -10.96
C LEU A 397 86.14 -29.37 -12.23
N ASP A 398 86.18 -30.49 -12.93
CA ASP A 398 86.75 -30.54 -14.27
C ASP A 398 85.93 -29.67 -15.23
N ARG A 399 86.62 -28.91 -16.07
CA ARG A 399 86.03 -27.83 -16.88
C ARG A 399 84.92 -28.32 -17.81
N GLU A 400 85.01 -29.55 -18.30
CA GLU A 400 83.99 -30.16 -19.15
C GLU A 400 82.69 -30.46 -18.38
N THR A 401 82.80 -30.91 -17.12
CA THR A 401 81.63 -31.14 -16.25
C THR A 401 81.03 -29.81 -15.77
N GLU A 402 81.83 -28.79 -15.49
CA GLU A 402 81.30 -27.44 -15.23
C GLU A 402 80.50 -26.87 -16.41
N GLU A 403 81.00 -27.05 -17.64
CA GLU A 403 80.31 -26.60 -18.86
C GLU A 403 79.01 -27.39 -19.10
N LYS A 404 78.99 -28.71 -18.83
CA LYS A 404 77.77 -29.54 -18.88
C LYS A 404 76.73 -29.15 -17.81
N ILE A 405 77.15 -28.90 -16.57
CA ILE A 405 76.27 -28.42 -15.49
C ILE A 405 75.67 -27.06 -15.84
N LYS A 406 76.51 -26.09 -16.25
CA LYS A 406 76.03 -24.75 -16.66
C LYS A 406 75.04 -24.83 -17.81
N LYS A 407 75.28 -25.71 -18.79
CA LYS A 407 74.33 -25.92 -19.89
C LYS A 407 72.99 -26.48 -19.37
N ARG A 408 72.98 -27.63 -18.69
CA ARG A 408 71.73 -28.24 -18.19
C ARG A 408 70.97 -27.32 -17.23
N TYR A 409 71.68 -26.52 -16.43
CA TYR A 409 71.06 -25.54 -15.54
C TYR A 409 70.39 -24.41 -16.32
N ASN A 410 71.04 -23.87 -17.36
CA ASN A 410 70.45 -22.84 -18.22
C ASN A 410 69.26 -23.40 -19.02
N ASP A 411 69.39 -24.59 -19.62
CA ASP A 411 68.32 -25.27 -20.34
C ASP A 411 67.10 -25.50 -19.42
N GLY A 412 67.35 -25.89 -18.16
CA GLY A 412 66.30 -26.07 -17.14
C GLY A 412 65.66 -24.78 -16.64
N LEU A 413 66.43 -23.69 -16.52
CA LEU A 413 65.88 -22.36 -16.24
C LEU A 413 65.03 -21.85 -17.40
N GLU A 414 65.48 -22.02 -18.65
CA GLU A 414 64.70 -21.65 -19.84
C GLU A 414 63.37 -22.41 -19.89
N ALA A 415 63.41 -23.73 -19.67
CA ALA A 415 62.20 -24.57 -19.54
C ALA A 415 61.27 -24.10 -18.40
N TYR A 416 61.84 -23.78 -17.23
CA TYR A 416 61.09 -23.27 -16.07
C TYR A 416 60.38 -21.95 -16.38
N TRP A 417 61.05 -20.99 -17.05
CA TRP A 417 60.42 -19.73 -17.46
C TRP A 417 59.38 -19.88 -18.57
N LEU A 418 59.54 -20.90 -19.43
CA LEU A 418 58.57 -21.28 -20.46
C LEU A 418 57.42 -22.15 -19.91
N LYS A 419 57.44 -22.49 -18.61
CA LYS A 419 56.50 -23.41 -17.93
C LYS A 419 56.48 -24.84 -18.50
N ASP A 420 57.56 -25.26 -19.15
CA ASP A 420 57.77 -26.66 -19.55
C ASP A 420 58.32 -27.42 -18.34
N TRP A 421 57.41 -27.81 -17.44
CA TRP A 421 57.76 -28.43 -16.17
C TRP A 421 58.38 -29.82 -16.32
N GLU A 422 57.99 -30.59 -17.34
CA GLU A 422 58.58 -31.91 -17.62
C GLU A 422 60.05 -31.77 -18.04
N TRP A 423 60.34 -30.83 -18.95
CA TRP A 423 61.71 -30.59 -19.39
C TRP A 423 62.56 -29.92 -18.30
N ALA A 424 61.99 -28.96 -17.54
CA ALA A 424 62.65 -28.33 -16.40
C ALA A 424 63.06 -29.37 -15.33
N ALA A 425 62.17 -30.32 -15.00
CA ALA A 425 62.48 -31.40 -14.07
C ALA A 425 63.65 -32.26 -14.55
N ALA A 426 63.63 -32.72 -15.81
CA ALA A 426 64.70 -33.53 -16.40
C ALA A 426 66.06 -32.80 -16.44
N CYS A 427 66.05 -31.50 -16.73
CA CYS A 427 67.24 -30.66 -16.71
C CYS A 427 67.82 -30.49 -15.30
N PHE A 428 66.98 -30.16 -14.29
CA PHE A 428 67.42 -29.99 -12.91
C PHE A 428 67.84 -31.32 -12.25
N GLN A 429 67.13 -32.42 -12.47
CA GLN A 429 67.58 -33.76 -12.08
C GLN A 429 68.97 -34.07 -12.64
N GLY A 430 69.18 -33.82 -13.93
CA GLY A 430 70.47 -34.04 -14.58
C GLY A 430 71.61 -33.13 -14.13
N VAL A 431 71.32 -32.04 -13.42
CA VAL A 431 72.33 -31.25 -12.70
C VAL A 431 72.62 -31.87 -11.33
N LEU A 432 71.61 -32.36 -10.61
CA LEU A 432 71.78 -33.05 -9.32
C LEU A 432 72.51 -34.40 -9.47
N GLU A 433 72.35 -35.11 -10.60
CA GLU A 433 73.14 -36.30 -10.92
C GLU A 433 74.66 -36.02 -10.99
N LEU A 434 75.04 -34.81 -11.43
CA LEU A 434 76.43 -34.36 -11.57
C LEU A 434 76.93 -33.57 -10.35
N GLN A 435 76.02 -32.96 -9.60
CA GLN A 435 76.29 -32.16 -8.40
C GLN A 435 75.20 -32.37 -7.33
N PRO A 436 75.20 -33.51 -6.60
CA PRO A 436 74.12 -33.86 -5.67
C PRO A 436 73.93 -32.87 -4.51
N GLU A 437 74.98 -32.13 -4.14
CA GLU A 437 74.96 -31.16 -3.03
C GLU A 437 74.45 -29.77 -3.47
N ASN A 438 73.92 -29.61 -4.69
CA ASN A 438 73.40 -28.33 -5.17
C ASN A 438 71.99 -28.03 -4.62
N ALA A 439 71.95 -27.42 -3.43
CA ALA A 439 70.71 -27.06 -2.74
C ALA A 439 69.79 -26.10 -3.55
N GLU A 440 70.33 -25.21 -4.39
CA GLU A 440 69.50 -24.33 -5.22
C GLU A 440 68.71 -25.13 -6.27
N VAL A 441 69.38 -26.07 -6.93
CA VAL A 441 68.75 -26.92 -7.96
C VAL A 441 67.78 -27.91 -7.32
N ALA A 442 68.08 -28.43 -6.13
CA ALA A 442 67.16 -29.29 -5.38
C ALA A 442 65.85 -28.55 -5.04
N ALA A 443 65.93 -27.34 -4.51
CA ALA A 443 64.75 -26.51 -4.21
C ALA A 443 63.95 -26.14 -5.47
N ARG A 444 64.63 -25.84 -6.59
CA ARG A 444 63.96 -25.60 -7.89
C ARG A 444 63.25 -26.84 -8.42
N LEU A 445 63.84 -28.03 -8.25
CA LEU A 445 63.22 -29.29 -8.68
C LEU A 445 61.98 -29.63 -7.83
N GLU A 446 62.03 -29.39 -6.53
CA GLU A 446 60.88 -29.53 -5.62
C GLU A 446 59.72 -28.61 -6.04
N GLU A 447 60.01 -27.34 -6.34
CA GLU A 447 59.01 -26.41 -6.86
C GLU A 447 58.44 -26.86 -8.22
N VAL A 448 59.26 -27.38 -9.14
CA VAL A 448 58.78 -27.94 -10.41
C VAL A 448 57.82 -29.11 -10.19
N TYR A 449 58.10 -30.01 -9.24
CA TYR A 449 57.17 -31.10 -8.90
C TYR A 449 55.87 -30.59 -8.25
N ARG A 450 55.94 -29.54 -7.43
CA ARG A 450 54.74 -28.87 -6.89
C ARG A 450 53.85 -28.34 -8.01
N GLN A 451 54.43 -27.64 -8.98
CA GLN A 451 53.72 -27.12 -10.16
C GLN A 451 53.12 -28.24 -11.03
N GLN A 452 53.83 -29.35 -11.25
CA GLN A 452 53.29 -30.52 -11.97
C GLN A 452 52.08 -31.12 -11.25
N LYS A 453 52.15 -31.31 -9.93
CA LYS A 453 51.05 -31.87 -9.13
C LYS A 453 49.80 -31.00 -9.19
N LEU A 454 49.96 -29.67 -9.09
CA LEU A 454 48.85 -28.72 -9.20
C LEU A 454 48.14 -28.79 -10.55
N LEU A 455 48.88 -28.77 -11.67
CA LEU A 455 48.31 -28.89 -13.02
C LEU A 455 47.62 -30.25 -13.28
N GLN A 456 48.10 -31.33 -12.64
CA GLN A 456 47.43 -32.62 -12.71
C GLN A 456 46.07 -32.59 -12.00
N LEU A 457 46.02 -32.03 -10.79
CA LEU A 457 44.80 -31.94 -9.98
C LEU A 457 43.78 -30.99 -10.60
N GLU A 458 44.23 -29.85 -11.14
CA GLU A 458 43.36 -28.91 -11.86
C GLU A 458 42.66 -29.58 -13.05
N ARG A 459 43.41 -30.39 -13.82
CA ARG A 459 42.84 -31.18 -14.93
C ARG A 459 41.82 -32.20 -14.43
N GLN A 460 42.13 -32.94 -13.37
CA GLN A 460 41.21 -33.92 -12.79
C GLN A 460 39.91 -33.26 -12.30
N ALA A 461 40.00 -32.11 -11.64
CA ALA A 461 38.83 -31.34 -11.24
C ALA A 461 38.00 -30.87 -12.45
N GLY A 462 38.64 -30.29 -13.47
CA GLY A 462 37.97 -29.82 -14.68
C GLY A 462 37.33 -30.92 -15.53
N ASP A 463 37.94 -32.10 -15.60
CA ASP A 463 37.40 -33.28 -16.30
C ASP A 463 36.16 -33.82 -15.53
N ALA A 464 36.21 -33.87 -14.20
CA ALA A 464 35.10 -34.31 -13.35
C ALA A 464 33.92 -33.33 -13.34
N GLU A 465 34.19 -32.02 -13.31
CA GLU A 465 33.17 -30.96 -13.47
C GLU A 465 32.45 -31.07 -14.83
N GLN A 466 33.19 -31.27 -15.93
CA GLN A 466 32.61 -31.48 -17.26
C GLN A 466 31.77 -32.75 -17.34
N ALA A 467 32.16 -33.82 -16.64
CA ALA A 467 31.38 -35.05 -16.51
C ALA A 467 30.17 -34.92 -15.57
N SER A 468 29.98 -33.76 -14.90
CA SER A 468 29.02 -33.57 -13.80
C SER A 468 29.20 -34.56 -12.64
N ASN A 469 30.41 -35.09 -12.46
CA ASN A 469 30.77 -35.98 -11.35
C ASN A 469 31.26 -35.16 -10.15
N TRP A 470 30.31 -34.47 -9.50
CA TRP A 470 30.60 -33.50 -8.44
C TRP A 470 31.42 -34.08 -7.28
N ALA A 471 31.24 -35.37 -6.95
CA ALA A 471 32.01 -36.02 -5.90
C ALA A 471 33.51 -36.17 -6.24
N GLU A 472 33.85 -36.54 -7.48
CA GLU A 472 35.25 -36.62 -7.93
C GLU A 472 35.89 -35.23 -8.08
N ALA A 473 35.11 -34.25 -8.54
CA ALA A 473 35.55 -32.85 -8.63
C ALA A 473 35.88 -32.27 -7.24
N ALA A 474 35.05 -32.52 -6.22
CA ALA A 474 35.30 -32.07 -4.85
C ALA A 474 36.61 -32.64 -4.30
N ILE A 475 36.83 -33.96 -4.44
CA ILE A 475 38.07 -34.64 -4.00
C ILE A 475 39.31 -34.05 -4.69
N ALA A 476 39.24 -33.78 -6.00
CA ALA A 476 40.35 -33.20 -6.74
C ALA A 476 40.68 -31.76 -6.30
N LEU A 477 39.66 -30.96 -5.98
CA LEU A 477 39.81 -29.58 -5.50
C LEU A 477 40.30 -29.52 -4.04
N GLU A 478 39.85 -30.42 -3.17
CA GLU A 478 40.36 -30.58 -1.79
C GLU A 478 41.86 -30.97 -1.81
N ALA A 479 42.23 -31.99 -2.59
CA ALA A 479 43.63 -32.42 -2.73
C ALA A 479 44.54 -31.36 -3.38
N LEU A 480 43.96 -30.40 -4.10
CA LEU A 480 44.66 -29.27 -4.70
C LEU A 480 44.91 -28.17 -3.66
N LEU A 481 43.91 -27.86 -2.81
CA LEU A 481 44.07 -26.95 -1.66
C LEU A 481 45.04 -27.49 -0.59
N GLU A 482 45.20 -28.82 -0.46
CA GLU A 482 46.27 -29.42 0.36
C GLU A 482 47.69 -29.12 -0.17
N VAL A 483 47.85 -28.89 -1.48
CA VAL A 483 49.15 -28.64 -2.13
C VAL A 483 49.45 -27.14 -2.23
N ASP A 484 48.43 -26.32 -2.47
CA ASP A 484 48.51 -24.87 -2.40
C ASP A 484 47.15 -24.30 -1.90
N PRO A 485 47.05 -23.92 -0.61
CA PRO A 485 45.82 -23.39 -0.04
C PRO A 485 45.28 -22.12 -0.72
N ASN A 486 46.12 -21.42 -1.49
CA ASN A 486 45.78 -20.19 -2.20
C ASN A 486 45.66 -20.39 -3.72
N TYR A 487 45.52 -21.64 -4.20
CA TYR A 487 45.38 -21.88 -5.63
C TYR A 487 44.12 -21.22 -6.20
N LEU A 488 44.29 -20.55 -7.33
CA LEU A 488 43.28 -19.70 -7.96
C LEU A 488 41.93 -20.42 -8.08
N GLN A 489 40.90 -19.83 -7.46
CA GLN A 489 39.51 -20.28 -7.48
C GLN A 489 39.26 -21.72 -6.97
N ALA A 490 40.23 -22.42 -6.39
CA ALA A 490 40.02 -23.82 -5.99
C ALA A 490 39.01 -23.96 -4.83
N ALA A 491 39.03 -23.05 -3.86
CA ALA A 491 38.08 -23.02 -2.76
C ALA A 491 36.65 -22.60 -3.18
N SER A 492 36.51 -21.63 -4.10
CA SER A 492 35.21 -21.22 -4.62
C SER A 492 34.61 -22.28 -5.54
N ARG A 493 35.42 -22.93 -6.39
CA ARG A 493 35.02 -24.11 -7.17
C ARG A 493 34.60 -25.26 -6.25
N LEU A 494 35.34 -25.53 -5.18
CA LEU A 494 34.98 -26.58 -4.21
C LEU A 494 33.60 -26.31 -3.60
N SER A 495 33.34 -25.07 -3.17
CA SER A 495 32.03 -24.68 -2.65
C SER A 495 30.91 -24.81 -3.69
N ALA A 496 31.16 -24.45 -4.94
CA ALA A 496 30.19 -24.57 -6.04
C ALA A 496 29.89 -26.05 -6.37
N VAL A 497 30.92 -26.89 -6.42
CA VAL A 497 30.81 -28.33 -6.66
C VAL A 497 30.09 -29.03 -5.50
N GLN A 498 30.40 -28.68 -4.24
CA GLN A 498 29.69 -29.19 -3.06
C GLN A 498 28.21 -28.76 -3.05
N HIS A 499 27.89 -27.54 -3.49
CA HIS A 499 26.49 -27.09 -3.66
C HIS A 499 25.75 -27.91 -4.73
N GLN A 500 26.36 -28.13 -5.89
CA GLN A 500 25.78 -28.98 -6.94
C GLN A 500 25.64 -30.45 -6.53
N GLN A 501 26.61 -31.00 -5.81
CA GLN A 501 26.49 -32.33 -5.19
C GLN A 501 25.28 -32.39 -4.25
N ARG A 502 25.12 -31.37 -3.39
CA ARG A 502 24.02 -31.35 -2.41
C ARG A 502 22.64 -31.27 -3.07
N LEU A 503 22.50 -30.50 -4.14
CA LEU A 503 21.29 -30.46 -4.95
C LEU A 503 20.98 -31.84 -5.58
N ALA A 504 21.99 -32.52 -6.13
CA ALA A 504 21.83 -33.85 -6.73
C ALA A 504 21.42 -34.93 -5.70
N GLU A 505 21.99 -34.89 -4.49
CA GLU A 505 21.59 -35.73 -3.35
C GLU A 505 20.13 -35.51 -2.96
N LEU A 506 19.72 -34.26 -2.76
CA LEU A 506 18.35 -33.90 -2.38
C LEU A 506 17.35 -34.28 -3.47
N TYR A 507 17.68 -34.06 -4.74
CA TYR A 507 16.78 -34.43 -5.84
C TYR A 507 16.64 -35.96 -5.97
N THR A 508 17.71 -36.72 -5.72
CA THR A 508 17.67 -38.19 -5.66
C THR A 508 16.85 -38.69 -4.46
N GLN A 509 16.94 -38.02 -3.31
CA GLN A 509 16.07 -38.27 -2.17
C GLN A 509 14.59 -37.99 -2.50
N ALA A 510 14.29 -36.89 -3.20
CA ALA A 510 12.94 -36.56 -3.66
C ALA A 510 12.37 -37.64 -4.58
N LEU A 511 13.16 -38.12 -5.56
CA LEU A 511 12.77 -39.23 -6.45
C LEU A 511 12.38 -40.49 -5.67
N SER A 512 13.22 -40.92 -4.71
CA SER A 512 12.95 -42.12 -3.89
C SER A 512 11.69 -41.97 -2.99
N LEU A 513 11.45 -40.77 -2.47
CA LEU A 513 10.21 -40.44 -1.74
C LEU A 513 8.98 -40.44 -2.66
N GLY A 514 9.15 -40.03 -3.92
CA GLY A 514 8.13 -40.07 -4.97
C GLY A 514 7.74 -41.50 -5.37
N GLU A 515 8.72 -42.39 -5.57
CA GLU A 515 8.48 -43.82 -5.77
C GLU A 515 7.73 -44.45 -4.58
N SER A 516 8.04 -43.99 -3.37
CA SER A 516 7.36 -44.38 -2.13
C SER A 516 5.99 -43.71 -1.92
N GLN A 517 5.51 -42.88 -2.86
CA GLN A 517 4.27 -42.10 -2.78
C GLN A 517 4.16 -41.18 -1.54
N LYS A 518 5.28 -40.74 -0.96
CA LYS A 518 5.32 -39.87 0.23
C LYS A 518 5.26 -38.40 -0.17
N TRP A 519 4.17 -38.00 -0.84
CA TRP A 519 4.06 -36.71 -1.52
C TRP A 519 4.35 -35.48 -0.65
N GLN A 520 3.90 -35.46 0.61
CA GLN A 520 4.22 -34.36 1.54
C GLN A 520 5.73 -34.27 1.84
N ALA A 521 6.41 -35.41 1.95
CA ALA A 521 7.85 -35.44 2.16
C ALA A 521 8.62 -35.00 0.91
N VAL A 522 8.13 -35.36 -0.29
CA VAL A 522 8.66 -34.85 -1.57
C VAL A 522 8.62 -33.32 -1.61
N LEU A 523 7.50 -32.70 -1.22
CA LEU A 523 7.40 -31.24 -1.15
C LEU A 523 8.34 -30.62 -0.11
N SER A 524 8.57 -31.27 1.04
CA SER A 524 9.54 -30.78 2.04
C SER A 524 11.00 -30.85 1.57
N VAL A 525 11.35 -31.86 0.75
CA VAL A 525 12.67 -31.93 0.12
C VAL A 525 12.80 -30.89 -0.98
N PHE A 526 11.76 -30.66 -1.78
CA PHE A 526 11.75 -29.56 -2.74
C PHE A 526 11.87 -28.18 -2.08
N ALA A 527 11.26 -27.94 -0.92
CA ALA A 527 11.48 -26.70 -0.18
C ALA A 527 12.94 -26.55 0.31
N SER A 528 13.62 -27.67 0.60
CA SER A 528 15.06 -27.67 0.93
C SER A 528 15.94 -27.42 -0.31
N ILE A 529 15.48 -27.84 -1.49
CA ILE A 529 16.10 -27.52 -2.79
C ILE A 529 15.90 -26.05 -3.12
N ASP A 530 14.69 -25.50 -2.97
CA ASP A 530 14.37 -24.09 -3.23
C ASP A 530 15.15 -23.14 -2.31
N ALA A 531 15.41 -23.55 -1.06
CA ALA A 531 16.26 -22.81 -0.13
C ALA A 531 17.75 -22.77 -0.54
N LEU A 532 18.21 -23.72 -1.37
CA LEU A 532 19.57 -23.75 -1.92
C LEU A 532 19.65 -23.14 -3.33
N GLN A 533 18.57 -23.25 -4.12
CA GLN A 533 18.43 -22.72 -5.46
C GLN A 533 16.93 -22.53 -5.80
N PRO A 534 16.37 -21.30 -5.67
CA PRO A 534 14.94 -21.05 -5.87
C PRO A 534 14.38 -21.44 -7.25
N ASP A 535 15.22 -21.34 -8.29
CA ASP A 535 14.88 -21.68 -9.67
C ASP A 535 15.42 -23.06 -10.10
N TYR A 536 15.41 -24.04 -9.19
CA TYR A 536 15.84 -25.41 -9.54
C TYR A 536 14.84 -26.07 -10.51
N TYR A 537 15.32 -26.39 -11.72
CA TYR A 537 14.54 -27.12 -12.72
C TYR A 537 14.26 -28.55 -12.25
N ASP A 538 13.02 -29.03 -12.41
CA ASP A 538 12.58 -30.39 -12.08
C ASP A 538 12.39 -31.22 -13.37
N PRO A 539 13.38 -32.04 -13.79
CA PRO A 539 13.30 -32.83 -15.01
C PRO A 539 12.17 -33.87 -15.04
N SER A 540 11.64 -34.27 -13.88
CA SER A 540 10.65 -35.36 -13.77
C SER A 540 9.22 -34.86 -13.58
N GLY A 541 9.04 -33.53 -13.40
CA GLY A 541 7.76 -32.93 -13.01
C GLY A 541 7.23 -33.51 -11.69
N LEU A 542 8.13 -33.93 -10.80
CA LEU A 542 7.79 -34.59 -9.55
C LEU A 542 7.14 -33.62 -8.54
N ARG A 543 7.57 -32.36 -8.52
CA ARG A 543 7.00 -31.29 -7.69
C ARG A 543 5.51 -31.10 -7.98
N ALA A 544 5.16 -30.96 -9.26
CA ALA A 544 3.76 -30.81 -9.71
C ALA A 544 2.91 -32.03 -9.33
N LYS A 545 3.40 -33.25 -9.60
CA LYS A 545 2.72 -34.51 -9.21
C LYS A 545 2.48 -34.60 -7.70
N ALA A 546 3.47 -34.18 -6.89
CA ALA A 546 3.34 -34.18 -5.45
C ALA A 546 2.34 -33.12 -4.94
N GLN A 547 2.31 -31.92 -5.55
CA GLN A 547 1.32 -30.88 -5.26
C GLN A 547 -0.11 -31.38 -5.56
N GLU A 548 -0.34 -31.92 -6.77
CA GLU A 548 -1.64 -32.47 -7.16
C GLU A 548 -2.10 -33.58 -6.22
N ALA A 549 -1.21 -34.51 -5.85
CA ALA A 549 -1.53 -35.62 -4.96
C ALA A 549 -1.83 -35.17 -3.51
N VAL A 550 -1.13 -34.15 -2.99
CA VAL A 550 -1.43 -33.56 -1.67
C VAL A 550 -2.77 -32.83 -1.68
N ILE A 551 -3.05 -32.03 -2.71
CA ILE A 551 -4.33 -31.33 -2.86
C ILE A 551 -5.49 -32.34 -2.97
N ALA A 552 -5.31 -33.43 -3.72
CA ALA A 552 -6.31 -34.49 -3.83
C ALA A 552 -6.58 -35.18 -2.47
N LEU A 553 -5.53 -35.44 -1.68
CA LEU A 553 -5.66 -36.02 -0.33
C LEU A 553 -6.36 -35.06 0.64
N GLN A 554 -5.99 -33.77 0.64
CA GLN A 554 -6.61 -32.75 1.48
C GLN A 554 -8.09 -32.58 1.15
N ARG A 555 -8.45 -32.50 -0.15
CA ARG A 555 -9.85 -32.45 -0.61
C ARG A 555 -10.62 -33.68 -0.16
N GLN A 556 -10.02 -34.87 -0.21
CA GLN A 556 -10.67 -36.09 0.28
C GLN A 556 -10.92 -36.02 1.79
N GLN A 557 -9.95 -35.56 2.58
CA GLN A 557 -10.10 -35.37 4.03
C GLN A 557 -11.17 -34.33 4.39
N GLU A 558 -11.28 -33.23 3.64
CA GLU A 558 -12.33 -32.22 3.84
C GLU A 558 -13.72 -32.82 3.57
N LEU A 559 -13.88 -33.57 2.47
CA LEU A 559 -15.12 -34.26 2.14
C LEU A 559 -15.48 -35.33 3.18
N ASP A 560 -14.49 -36.07 3.71
CA ASP A 560 -14.66 -37.04 4.79
C ASP A 560 -15.17 -36.35 6.06
N GLY A 561 -14.51 -35.26 6.50
CA GLY A 561 -14.87 -34.51 7.71
C GLY A 561 -16.25 -33.86 7.62
N ARG A 562 -16.60 -33.24 6.49
CA ARG A 562 -17.93 -32.68 6.24
C ARG A 562 -19.02 -33.75 6.23
N TYR A 563 -18.71 -34.94 5.71
CA TYR A 563 -19.64 -36.08 5.68
C TYR A 563 -19.90 -36.64 7.09
N GLU A 564 -18.87 -36.68 7.94
CA GLU A 564 -19.03 -37.06 9.35
C GLU A 564 -19.81 -36.01 10.14
N GLN A 565 -19.55 -34.71 9.94
CA GLN A 565 -20.33 -33.61 10.54
C GLN A 565 -21.82 -33.70 10.18
N ALA A 566 -22.14 -33.86 8.90
CA ALA A 566 -23.53 -34.00 8.45
C ALA A 566 -24.25 -35.18 9.10
N LEU A 567 -23.57 -36.31 9.34
CA LEU A 567 -24.16 -37.46 10.06
C LEU A 567 -24.46 -37.11 11.52
N VAL A 568 -23.54 -36.44 12.22
CA VAL A 568 -23.74 -36.00 13.62
C VAL A 568 -24.91 -35.02 13.71
N GLU A 569 -25.03 -34.09 12.78
CA GLU A 569 -26.14 -33.11 12.72
C GLU A 569 -27.49 -33.79 12.41
N MET A 570 -27.52 -34.80 11.51
CA MET A 570 -28.72 -35.61 11.28
C MET A 570 -29.14 -36.39 12.54
N ASP A 571 -28.19 -36.97 13.27
CA ASP A 571 -28.49 -37.68 14.52
C ASP A 571 -28.92 -36.72 15.65
N ALA A 572 -28.45 -35.47 15.64
CA ALA A 572 -28.89 -34.38 16.51
C ALA A 572 -30.24 -33.74 16.10
N GLY A 573 -30.79 -34.09 14.93
CA GLY A 573 -32.02 -33.50 14.38
C GLY A 573 -31.85 -32.09 13.80
N GLN A 574 -30.62 -31.65 13.54
CA GLN A 574 -30.27 -30.35 12.95
C GLN A 574 -30.30 -30.42 11.42
N TRP A 575 -31.48 -30.72 10.86
CA TRP A 575 -31.65 -31.07 9.45
C TRP A 575 -31.21 -30.00 8.45
N GLU A 576 -31.27 -28.71 8.82
CA GLU A 576 -30.84 -27.60 7.96
C GLU A 576 -29.31 -27.51 7.81
N ALA A 577 -28.57 -27.64 8.91
CA ALA A 577 -27.11 -27.70 8.88
C ALA A 577 -26.65 -28.93 8.09
N ALA A 578 -27.23 -30.10 8.37
CA ALA A 578 -26.93 -31.33 7.65
C ALA A 578 -27.22 -31.21 6.13
N GLU A 579 -28.34 -30.60 5.74
CA GLU A 579 -28.67 -30.35 4.33
C GLU A 579 -27.60 -29.45 3.67
N ALA A 580 -27.15 -28.39 4.34
CA ALA A 580 -26.11 -27.49 3.85
C ALA A 580 -24.75 -28.18 3.67
N HIS A 581 -24.30 -28.97 4.66
CA HIS A 581 -23.05 -29.74 4.56
C HIS A 581 -23.11 -30.78 3.42
N LEU A 582 -24.24 -31.48 3.25
CA LEU A 582 -24.43 -32.46 2.17
C LEU A 582 -24.53 -31.82 0.78
N LEU A 583 -25.11 -30.62 0.66
CA LEU A 583 -25.12 -29.86 -0.60
C LEU A 583 -23.70 -29.50 -1.04
N GLN A 584 -22.88 -28.95 -0.14
CA GLN A 584 -21.49 -28.57 -0.44
C GLN A 584 -20.65 -29.78 -0.89
N ILE A 585 -20.82 -30.93 -0.23
CA ILE A 585 -20.18 -32.20 -0.65
C ILE A 585 -20.61 -32.60 -2.07
N GLN A 586 -21.91 -32.49 -2.39
CA GLN A 586 -22.45 -32.88 -3.70
C GLN A 586 -22.06 -31.90 -4.83
N GLU A 587 -21.85 -30.62 -4.52
CA GLU A 587 -21.28 -29.63 -5.43
C GLU A 587 -19.79 -29.89 -5.71
N GLN A 588 -19.01 -30.14 -4.65
CA GLN A 588 -17.57 -30.41 -4.76
C GLN A 588 -17.28 -31.78 -5.40
N GLN A 589 -18.02 -32.84 -5.07
CA GLN A 589 -17.88 -34.17 -5.66
C GLN A 589 -19.23 -34.92 -5.74
N ARG A 590 -19.86 -34.85 -6.92
CA ARG A 590 -21.11 -35.56 -7.19
C ARG A 590 -20.99 -37.06 -6.93
N GLY A 591 -21.91 -37.61 -6.14
CA GLY A 591 -21.95 -39.04 -5.85
C GLY A 591 -20.91 -39.51 -4.83
N TYR A 592 -20.31 -38.60 -4.06
CA TYR A 592 -19.46 -38.96 -2.93
C TYR A 592 -20.26 -39.76 -1.88
N ARG A 593 -19.85 -41.01 -1.60
CA ARG A 593 -20.49 -41.93 -0.65
C ARG A 593 -22.02 -42.02 -0.85
N LYS A 594 -22.81 -41.79 0.21
CA LYS A 594 -24.29 -41.80 0.19
C LYS A 594 -24.91 -40.40 0.22
N THR A 595 -24.15 -39.35 -0.12
CA THR A 595 -24.55 -37.95 0.06
C THR A 595 -25.92 -37.63 -0.56
N VAL A 596 -26.22 -38.15 -1.75
CA VAL A 596 -27.52 -37.94 -2.43
C VAL A 596 -28.70 -38.58 -1.68
N GLU A 597 -28.50 -39.76 -1.09
CA GLU A 597 -29.52 -40.46 -0.29
C GLU A 597 -29.81 -39.71 1.02
N LEU A 598 -28.73 -39.30 1.70
CA LEU A 598 -28.81 -38.54 2.96
C LEU A 598 -29.41 -37.14 2.75
N LEU A 599 -29.06 -36.46 1.65
CA LEU A 599 -29.58 -35.13 1.31
C LEU A 599 -31.09 -35.17 1.11
N GLY A 600 -31.60 -36.16 0.37
CA GLY A 600 -33.04 -36.35 0.18
C GLY A 600 -33.78 -36.63 1.50
N ARG A 601 -33.14 -37.34 2.43
CA ARG A 601 -33.67 -37.57 3.79
C ARG A 601 -33.67 -36.28 4.63
N ALA A 602 -32.56 -35.57 4.70
CA ALA A 602 -32.42 -34.32 5.48
C ALA A 602 -33.44 -33.27 5.01
N HIS A 603 -33.55 -33.05 3.70
CA HIS A 603 -34.55 -32.13 3.13
C HIS A 603 -35.99 -32.51 3.50
N SER A 604 -36.32 -33.81 3.46
CA SER A 604 -37.66 -34.30 3.80
C SER A 604 -37.99 -34.10 5.28
N GLU A 605 -37.04 -34.38 6.18
CA GLU A 605 -37.23 -34.19 7.63
C GLU A 605 -37.27 -32.72 8.03
N ARG A 606 -36.42 -31.86 7.42
CA ARG A 606 -36.50 -30.40 7.63
C ARG A 606 -37.87 -29.87 7.24
N LYS A 607 -38.38 -30.26 6.06
CA LYS A 607 -39.72 -29.87 5.62
C LYS A 607 -40.80 -30.35 6.61
N ALA A 608 -40.72 -31.60 7.06
CA ALA A 608 -41.64 -32.14 8.06
C ALA A 608 -41.56 -31.43 9.41
N GLN A 609 -40.38 -30.94 9.81
CA GLN A 609 -40.21 -30.12 11.01
C GLN A 609 -40.87 -28.75 10.87
N VAL A 610 -40.61 -28.02 9.78
CA VAL A 610 -41.26 -26.72 9.51
C VAL A 610 -42.79 -26.87 9.48
N GLU A 611 -43.31 -27.95 8.87
CA GLU A 611 -44.75 -28.26 8.89
C GLU A 611 -45.29 -28.63 10.29
N ARG A 612 -44.46 -29.15 11.21
CA ARG A 612 -44.86 -29.38 12.62
C ARG A 612 -44.90 -28.07 13.40
N GLU A 613 -43.87 -27.24 13.25
CA GLU A 613 -43.74 -25.93 13.91
C GLU A 613 -44.85 -24.96 13.46
N ALA A 614 -45.17 -24.91 12.16
CA ALA A 614 -46.28 -24.10 11.64
C ALA A 614 -47.65 -24.50 12.25
N ARG A 615 -47.90 -25.81 12.41
CA ARG A 615 -49.13 -26.31 13.07
C ARG A 615 -49.20 -25.94 14.55
N LEU A 616 -48.06 -26.03 15.26
CA LEU A 616 -47.96 -25.59 16.66
C LEU A 616 -48.21 -24.08 16.80
N ALA A 617 -47.66 -23.26 15.89
CA ALA A 617 -47.90 -21.82 15.87
C ALA A 617 -49.36 -21.46 15.57
N GLU A 618 -50.00 -22.13 14.60
CA GLU A 618 -51.45 -21.98 14.34
C GLU A 618 -52.30 -22.36 15.57
N GLU A 619 -51.95 -23.43 16.28
CA GLU A 619 -52.69 -23.85 17.47
C GLU A 619 -52.52 -22.86 18.63
N GLN A 620 -51.29 -22.35 18.85
CA GLN A 620 -51.02 -21.32 19.85
C GLN A 620 -51.78 -20.02 19.58
N GLU A 621 -51.82 -19.55 18.32
CA GLU A 621 -52.54 -18.34 17.96
C GLU A 621 -54.08 -18.52 18.10
N ARG A 622 -54.63 -19.71 17.79
CA ARG A 622 -56.05 -20.03 18.07
C ARG A 622 -56.35 -20.02 19.58
N GLN A 623 -55.48 -20.62 20.40
CA GLN A 623 -55.64 -20.62 21.86
C GLN A 623 -55.62 -19.19 22.43
N LYS A 624 -54.69 -18.35 21.94
CA LYS A 624 -54.60 -16.93 22.30
C LYS A 624 -55.86 -16.14 21.90
N GLN A 625 -56.38 -16.34 20.69
CA GLN A 625 -57.61 -15.67 20.23
C GLN A 625 -58.84 -16.06 21.04
N GLU A 626 -58.98 -17.33 21.43
CA GLU A 626 -60.07 -17.76 22.32
C GLU A 626 -59.89 -17.18 23.74
N GLN A 627 -58.67 -17.13 24.28
CA GLN A 627 -58.41 -16.47 25.57
C GLN A 627 -58.79 -14.98 25.54
N GLU A 628 -58.37 -14.24 24.52
CA GLU A 628 -58.75 -12.82 24.35
C GLU A 628 -60.27 -12.62 24.23
N LYS A 629 -60.99 -13.56 23.61
CA LYS A 629 -62.45 -13.56 23.53
C LYS A 629 -63.06 -13.77 24.91
N GLN A 630 -62.59 -14.74 25.69
CA GLN A 630 -63.08 -14.99 27.05
C GLN A 630 -62.81 -13.80 27.99
N ASP A 631 -61.65 -13.16 27.89
CA ASP A 631 -61.31 -11.97 28.68
C ASP A 631 -62.25 -10.78 28.35
N LYS A 632 -62.56 -10.56 27.06
CA LYS A 632 -63.52 -9.54 26.61
C LYS A 632 -64.93 -9.81 27.15
N ILE A 633 -65.37 -11.07 27.14
CA ILE A 633 -66.66 -11.49 27.72
C ILE A 633 -66.69 -11.22 29.24
N ALA A 634 -65.63 -11.55 29.97
CA ALA A 634 -65.54 -11.31 31.42
C ALA A 634 -65.52 -9.82 31.80
N VAL A 635 -64.98 -8.94 30.95
CA VAL A 635 -65.08 -7.47 31.13
C VAL A 635 -66.52 -6.99 30.90
N LEU A 636 -67.15 -7.40 29.79
CA LEU A 636 -68.53 -7.02 29.49
C LEU A 636 -69.52 -7.54 30.53
N TYR A 637 -69.35 -8.76 31.04
CA TYR A 637 -70.27 -9.32 32.04
C TYR A 637 -70.25 -8.53 33.35
N ARG A 638 -69.07 -8.10 33.82
CA ARG A 638 -68.93 -7.16 34.96
C ARG A 638 -69.57 -5.79 34.69
N HIS A 639 -69.57 -5.31 33.45
CA HIS A 639 -70.34 -4.10 33.10
C HIS A 639 -71.85 -4.34 33.19
N ALA A 640 -72.36 -5.50 32.73
CA ALA A 640 -73.77 -5.85 32.85
C ALA A 640 -74.22 -5.94 34.32
N GLU A 641 -73.41 -6.57 35.19
CA GLU A 641 -73.59 -6.56 36.66
C GLU A 641 -73.66 -5.13 37.21
N SER A 642 -72.72 -4.25 36.80
CA SER A 642 -72.70 -2.86 37.28
C SER A 642 -73.91 -2.05 36.81
N TYR A 643 -74.45 -2.29 35.60
CA TYR A 643 -75.65 -1.61 35.12
C TYR A 643 -76.90 -2.10 35.86
N LEU A 644 -77.01 -3.40 36.10
CA LEU A 644 -78.08 -3.99 36.91
C LEU A 644 -78.10 -3.40 38.33
N ALA A 645 -76.94 -3.31 38.99
CA ALA A 645 -76.80 -2.74 40.33
C ALA A 645 -77.19 -1.24 40.41
N LYS A 646 -77.11 -0.49 39.30
CA LYS A 646 -77.54 0.92 39.20
C LYS A 646 -79.02 1.08 38.85
N GLY A 647 -79.73 0.01 38.52
CA GLY A 647 -81.10 0.06 37.99
C GLY A 647 -81.18 0.47 36.52
N GLU A 648 -80.05 0.47 35.79
CA GLU A 648 -79.97 0.79 34.36
C GLU A 648 -80.27 -0.46 33.50
N TYR A 649 -81.46 -1.03 33.70
CA TYR A 649 -81.82 -2.36 33.19
C TYR A 649 -81.71 -2.52 31.66
N GLN A 650 -82.01 -1.47 30.88
CA GLN A 650 -81.83 -1.50 29.42
C GLN A 650 -80.35 -1.55 29.02
N ALA A 651 -79.45 -0.90 29.78
CA ALA A 651 -78.01 -0.96 29.52
C ALA A 651 -77.44 -2.34 29.86
N ALA A 652 -77.90 -2.96 30.96
CA ALA A 652 -77.53 -4.33 31.32
C ALA A 652 -77.91 -5.34 30.21
N LEU A 653 -79.14 -5.26 29.70
CA LEU A 653 -79.60 -6.09 28.57
C LEU A 653 -78.82 -5.81 27.27
N GLY A 654 -78.48 -4.55 27.00
CA GLY A 654 -77.66 -4.17 25.84
C GLY A 654 -76.25 -4.76 25.88
N VAL A 655 -75.62 -4.82 27.06
CA VAL A 655 -74.30 -5.45 27.24
C VAL A 655 -74.38 -6.98 27.12
N LEU A 656 -75.41 -7.63 27.66
CA LEU A 656 -75.63 -9.07 27.46
C LEU A 656 -75.82 -9.44 25.98
N TYR A 657 -76.43 -8.56 25.18
CA TYR A 657 -76.52 -8.74 23.73
C TYR A 657 -75.13 -8.67 23.05
N GLN A 658 -74.26 -7.74 23.48
CA GLN A 658 -72.88 -7.66 22.98
C GLN A 658 -72.08 -8.93 23.33
N ILE A 659 -72.29 -9.51 24.51
CA ILE A 659 -71.67 -10.77 24.90
C ILE A 659 -72.16 -11.92 24.00
N ARG A 660 -73.47 -12.03 23.76
CA ARG A 660 -74.02 -13.04 22.83
C ARG A 660 -73.59 -12.86 21.37
N ALA A 661 -73.17 -11.66 20.98
CA ALA A 661 -72.56 -11.40 19.66
C ALA A 661 -71.09 -11.84 19.58
N LEU A 662 -70.40 -11.99 20.72
CA LEU A 662 -69.04 -12.54 20.80
C LEU A 662 -69.04 -14.06 21.01
N ASP A 663 -70.01 -14.59 21.75
CA ASP A 663 -70.24 -16.03 21.95
C ASP A 663 -71.73 -16.34 22.00
N ASP A 664 -72.24 -16.98 20.94
CA ASP A 664 -73.65 -17.33 20.79
C ASP A 664 -74.13 -18.38 21.80
N LYS A 665 -73.20 -19.08 22.45
CA LYS A 665 -73.44 -20.11 23.47
C LYS A 665 -73.25 -19.59 24.89
N PHE A 666 -72.94 -18.31 25.07
CA PHE A 666 -72.77 -17.72 26.40
C PHE A 666 -74.03 -17.91 27.27
N GLN A 667 -73.85 -18.62 28.39
CA GLN A 667 -74.86 -18.74 29.43
C GLN A 667 -74.71 -17.59 30.43
N ASP A 668 -75.82 -17.12 30.99
CA ASP A 668 -75.88 -16.02 31.96
C ASP A 668 -75.93 -16.59 33.40
N PRO A 669 -74.78 -16.85 34.05
CA PRO A 669 -74.73 -17.61 35.31
C PRO A 669 -75.42 -16.91 36.50
N LEU A 670 -75.52 -15.58 36.48
CA LEU A 670 -76.17 -14.81 37.55
C LEU A 670 -77.61 -14.40 37.22
N GLY A 671 -78.14 -14.76 36.04
CA GLY A 671 -79.50 -14.41 35.62
C GLY A 671 -79.70 -12.90 35.45
N ILE A 672 -78.66 -12.16 35.04
CA ILE A 672 -78.68 -10.70 34.92
C ILE A 672 -79.78 -10.24 33.95
N GLY A 673 -79.98 -10.98 32.86
CA GLY A 673 -81.01 -10.67 31.86
C GLY A 673 -82.43 -10.78 32.40
N GLU A 674 -82.71 -11.83 33.19
CA GLU A 674 -84.01 -12.06 33.83
C GLU A 674 -84.28 -11.00 34.90
N GLN A 675 -83.30 -10.73 35.76
CA GLN A 675 -83.39 -9.69 36.80
C GLN A 675 -83.57 -8.28 36.21
N ALA A 676 -82.94 -8.00 35.06
CA ALA A 676 -83.12 -6.73 34.34
C ALA A 676 -84.52 -6.61 33.71
N GLN A 677 -85.08 -7.70 33.19
CA GLN A 677 -86.45 -7.70 32.65
C GLN A 677 -87.48 -7.46 33.76
N GLU A 678 -87.40 -8.17 34.90
CA GLU A 678 -88.29 -7.91 36.05
C GLU A 678 -88.15 -6.47 36.58
N GLY A 679 -86.94 -5.92 36.60
CA GLY A 679 -86.67 -4.54 37.03
C GLY A 679 -87.35 -3.50 36.14
N LEU A 680 -87.38 -3.74 34.82
CA LEU A 680 -88.10 -2.93 33.84
C LEU A 680 -89.61 -2.98 34.03
N GLU A 681 -90.18 -4.16 34.28
CA GLU A 681 -91.62 -4.34 34.50
C GLU A 681 -92.08 -3.60 35.77
N ARG A 682 -91.38 -3.78 36.89
CA ARG A 682 -91.66 -3.08 38.16
C ARG A 682 -91.53 -1.55 38.07
N LEU A 683 -90.69 -1.04 37.17
CA LEU A 683 -90.60 0.40 36.88
C LEU A 683 -91.82 0.88 36.07
N GLY A 684 -92.26 0.10 35.09
CA GLY A 684 -93.47 0.38 34.29
C GLY A 684 -94.72 0.44 35.15
N GLU A 685 -94.90 -0.52 36.06
CA GLU A 685 -96.05 -0.55 37.00
C GLU A 685 -96.12 0.69 37.89
N LYS A 686 -94.99 1.09 38.50
CA LYS A 686 -94.93 2.31 39.34
C LYS A 686 -95.20 3.60 38.57
N GLN A 687 -94.80 3.66 37.30
CA GLN A 687 -95.13 4.80 36.45
C GLN A 687 -96.62 4.84 36.09
N ALA A 688 -97.25 3.68 35.86
CA ALA A 688 -98.68 3.57 35.60
C ALA A 688 -99.53 3.97 36.83
N GLU A 689 -99.18 3.51 38.03
CA GLU A 689 -99.86 3.92 39.28
C GLU A 689 -99.78 5.45 39.50
N SER A 690 -98.58 6.03 39.31
CA SER A 690 -98.40 7.49 39.44
C SER A 690 -99.20 8.30 38.41
N GLN A 691 -99.47 7.75 37.22
CA GLN A 691 -100.29 8.41 36.21
C GLN A 691 -101.79 8.31 36.57
N ALA A 692 -102.25 7.15 37.00
CA ALA A 692 -103.64 6.95 37.41
C ALA A 692 -104.06 7.85 38.60
N GLU A 693 -103.15 8.09 39.55
CA GLU A 693 -103.42 8.99 40.68
C GLU A 693 -103.48 10.47 40.26
N GLN A 694 -102.65 10.90 39.29
CA GLN A 694 -102.74 12.24 38.70
C GLN A 694 -104.07 12.46 37.93
N GLU A 695 -104.54 11.46 37.18
CA GLU A 695 -105.82 11.53 36.48
C GLU A 695 -107.00 11.61 37.45
N ARG A 696 -106.97 10.82 38.54
CA ARG A 696 -107.97 10.89 39.62
C ARG A 696 -108.02 12.26 40.27
N GLN A 697 -106.87 12.86 40.59
CA GLN A 697 -106.80 14.19 41.20
C GLN A 697 -107.36 15.27 40.27
N LYS A 698 -107.05 15.18 38.96
CA LYS A 698 -107.56 16.10 37.93
C LYS A 698 -109.08 16.05 37.81
N ALA A 699 -109.69 14.86 37.84
CA ALA A 699 -111.15 14.70 37.79
C ALA A 699 -111.86 15.37 38.97
N LEU A 700 -111.28 15.32 40.17
CA LEU A 700 -111.79 16.00 41.37
C LEU A 700 -111.66 17.54 41.25
N ASP A 701 -110.53 18.05 40.77
CA ASP A 701 -110.35 19.50 40.51
C ASP A 701 -111.34 20.01 39.43
N ASP A 702 -111.64 19.22 38.38
CA ASP A 702 -112.62 19.58 37.35
C ASP A 702 -114.07 19.60 37.89
N ARG A 703 -114.48 18.59 38.66
CA ARG A 703 -115.79 18.58 39.33
C ARG A 703 -115.93 19.73 40.34
N TYR A 704 -114.84 20.09 41.03
CA TYR A 704 -114.81 21.26 41.89
C TYR A 704 -114.94 22.59 41.12
N ASN A 705 -114.30 22.70 39.96
CA ASN A 705 -114.48 23.85 39.06
C ASN A 705 -115.93 23.96 38.55
N GLU A 706 -116.62 22.83 38.35
CA GLU A 706 -118.05 22.78 38.03
C GLU A 706 -118.92 23.28 39.21
N ALA A 707 -118.67 22.81 40.45
CA ALA A 707 -119.36 23.32 41.64
C ALA A 707 -119.15 24.84 41.82
N VAL A 708 -117.94 25.36 41.54
CA VAL A 708 -117.64 26.80 41.50
C VAL A 708 -118.40 27.52 40.36
N ARG A 709 -118.61 26.88 39.20
CA ARG A 709 -119.44 27.43 38.11
C ARG A 709 -120.92 27.49 38.50
N LEU A 710 -121.48 26.42 39.07
CA LEU A 710 -122.88 26.36 39.52
C LEU A 710 -123.17 27.43 40.59
N LEU A 711 -122.24 27.62 41.53
CA LEU A 711 -122.28 28.72 42.51
C LEU A 711 -122.31 30.11 41.85
N LYS A 712 -121.53 30.32 40.78
CA LYS A 712 -121.52 31.59 40.02
C LYS A 712 -122.78 31.77 39.18
N ALA A 713 -123.37 30.70 38.67
CA ALA A 713 -124.60 30.69 37.89
C ALA A 713 -125.87 30.91 38.73
N GLY A 714 -125.75 30.92 40.07
CA GLY A 714 -126.88 31.11 40.98
C GLY A 714 -127.65 29.83 41.31
N GLN A 715 -127.18 28.66 40.85
CA GLN A 715 -127.80 27.35 41.08
C GLN A 715 -127.26 26.75 42.39
N TYR A 716 -127.61 27.38 43.51
CA TYR A 716 -126.98 27.11 44.81
C TYR A 716 -127.21 25.69 45.34
N GLN A 717 -128.37 25.08 45.09
CA GLN A 717 -128.64 23.70 45.49
C GLN A 717 -127.74 22.72 44.74
N ALA A 718 -127.71 22.81 43.40
CA ALA A 718 -126.84 21.96 42.57
C ALA A 718 -125.34 22.15 42.88
N ALA A 719 -124.93 23.35 43.31
CA ALA A 719 -123.57 23.61 43.78
C ALA A 719 -123.24 22.94 45.12
N LEU A 720 -124.22 22.73 46.00
CA LEU A 720 -124.07 21.96 47.24
C LEU A 720 -124.05 20.45 46.96
N ASP A 721 -124.91 19.97 46.06
CA ASP A 721 -124.96 18.55 45.69
C ASP A 721 -123.63 18.11 45.02
N ALA A 722 -123.11 18.91 44.07
CA ALA A 722 -121.81 18.69 43.44
C ALA A 722 -120.63 18.78 44.43
N TRP A 723 -120.73 19.61 45.48
CA TRP A 723 -119.74 19.64 46.55
C TRP A 723 -119.82 18.40 47.47
N GLY A 724 -121.04 17.90 47.73
CA GLY A 724 -121.27 16.68 48.50
C GLY A 724 -120.66 15.45 47.85
N GLU A 725 -120.73 15.35 46.51
CA GLU A 725 -120.04 14.29 45.75
C GLU A 725 -118.52 14.34 45.93
N ILE A 726 -117.89 15.51 45.80
CA ILE A 726 -116.44 15.69 45.94
C ILE A 726 -116.00 15.30 47.36
N ALA A 727 -116.67 15.82 48.39
CA ALA A 727 -116.35 15.53 49.79
C ALA A 727 -116.58 14.06 50.18
N SER A 728 -117.39 13.31 49.42
CA SER A 728 -117.58 11.87 49.59
C SER A 728 -116.43 11.03 48.98
N GLN A 729 -115.76 11.54 47.94
CA GLN A 729 -114.68 10.85 47.22
C GLN A 729 -113.29 11.22 47.74
N ASP A 730 -113.09 12.44 48.22
CA ASP A 730 -111.92 12.89 48.99
C ASP A 730 -112.37 13.80 50.14
N PRO A 731 -112.50 13.26 51.37
CA PRO A 731 -112.85 14.04 52.57
C PRO A 731 -111.81 15.11 52.95
N GLY A 732 -110.59 15.03 52.40
CA GLY A 732 -109.52 16.01 52.57
C GLY A 732 -109.55 17.14 51.54
N PHE A 733 -110.44 17.08 50.53
CA PHE A 733 -110.42 18.00 49.41
C PHE A 733 -110.68 19.44 49.86
N ARG A 734 -109.71 20.32 49.60
CA ARG A 734 -109.67 21.66 50.20
C ARG A 734 -110.64 22.61 49.48
N ASP A 735 -111.69 23.08 50.15
CA ASP A 735 -112.62 24.09 49.59
C ASP A 735 -111.94 25.48 49.46
N ARG A 736 -111.12 25.64 48.41
CA ARG A 736 -110.33 26.86 48.14
C ARG A 736 -111.18 28.12 47.93
N LYS A 737 -112.50 28.01 47.75
CA LYS A 737 -113.42 29.12 47.45
C LYS A 737 -114.57 29.25 48.45
N ASN A 738 -114.70 28.35 49.42
CA ASN A 738 -115.84 28.23 50.33
C ASN A 738 -117.16 28.10 49.54
N VAL A 739 -117.22 27.12 48.63
CA VAL A 739 -118.36 26.87 47.74
C VAL A 739 -119.60 26.52 48.55
N ALA A 740 -119.48 25.57 49.48
CA ALA A 740 -120.61 25.14 50.32
C ALA A 740 -121.16 26.30 51.16
N GLY A 741 -120.30 26.99 51.91
CA GLY A 741 -120.71 28.10 52.77
C GLY A 741 -121.19 29.33 52.00
N LYS A 742 -120.80 29.52 50.73
CA LYS A 742 -121.33 30.59 49.87
C LYS A 742 -122.64 30.23 49.17
N ALA A 743 -122.83 28.98 48.76
CA ALA A 743 -124.08 28.51 48.19
C ALA A 743 -125.21 28.66 49.22
N GLN A 744 -124.96 28.16 50.44
CA GLN A 744 -125.89 28.23 51.56
C GLN A 744 -126.23 29.69 51.93
N ARG A 745 -125.22 30.56 52.10
CA ARG A 745 -125.44 32.00 52.41
C ARG A 745 -126.07 32.80 51.26
N ARG A 746 -126.03 32.33 50.01
CA ARG A 746 -126.63 33.04 48.87
C ARG A 746 -128.07 32.61 48.56
N LEU A 747 -128.46 31.40 48.96
CA LEU A 747 -129.87 31.02 49.09
C LEU A 747 -130.61 31.97 50.04
N GLU A 748 -129.95 32.43 51.11
CA GLU A 748 -130.53 33.33 52.12
C GLU A 748 -130.47 34.84 51.74
N ALA A 749 -129.71 35.21 50.70
CA ALA A 749 -129.37 36.61 50.40
C ALA A 749 -129.92 37.13 49.05
N GLN A 750 -130.79 36.39 48.36
CA GLN A 750 -131.37 36.81 47.07
C GLN A 750 -132.54 37.81 47.19
N ALA A 751 -132.37 38.82 48.04
CA ALA A 751 -133.24 39.99 48.12
C ALA A 751 -132.41 41.28 47.93
N LYS A 752 -132.80 42.08 46.93
CA LYS A 752 -132.23 43.39 46.49
C LYS A 752 -131.08 43.33 45.48
N THR A 753 -130.98 44.44 44.73
CA THR A 753 -130.41 44.58 43.38
C THR A 753 -129.20 45.56 43.38
N PRO A 754 -128.75 46.22 42.27
CA PRO A 754 -127.57 45.80 41.50
C PRO A 754 -126.50 46.93 41.30
N VAL A 755 -125.66 46.83 40.24
CA VAL A 755 -125.03 47.90 39.40
C VAL A 755 -123.48 47.92 39.26
N ALA A 756 -123.04 47.56 38.03
CA ALA A 756 -122.04 48.12 37.08
C ALA A 756 -120.56 48.53 37.38
N GLY A 757 -119.72 48.28 36.35
CA GLY A 757 -118.67 49.19 35.83
C GLY A 757 -117.19 48.73 35.91
N HIS A 758 -116.22 49.17 35.08
CA HIS A 758 -116.23 49.69 33.68
C HIS A 758 -114.78 49.95 33.14
N ILE A 759 -114.45 49.57 31.88
CA ILE A 759 -113.40 50.12 30.94
C ILE A 759 -111.84 49.94 31.26
N PRO A 760 -110.80 50.39 30.46
CA PRO A 760 -109.97 49.45 29.62
C PRO A 760 -108.43 49.76 29.31
N ARG A 761 -107.87 49.05 28.29
CA ARG A 761 -106.90 49.43 27.19
C ARG A 761 -105.34 49.48 27.36
N TRP A 762 -104.66 48.74 26.42
CA TRP A 762 -103.47 49.11 25.56
C TRP A 762 -102.04 49.15 26.17
N LEU A 763 -100.89 48.90 25.46
CA LEU A 763 -100.49 48.11 24.26
C LEU A 763 -98.92 48.08 24.10
N TYR A 764 -98.34 47.12 23.33
CA TYR A 764 -97.11 47.17 22.46
C TYR A 764 -95.79 46.35 22.68
N PHE A 765 -95.35 45.70 21.56
CA PHE A 765 -93.99 45.39 20.98
C PHE A 765 -92.96 44.46 21.72
N THR A 766 -92.65 43.22 21.27
CA THR A 766 -91.68 42.68 20.21
C THR A 766 -90.19 42.61 20.61
N ALA A 767 -89.31 41.66 20.17
CA ALA A 767 -89.37 40.48 19.28
C ALA A 767 -88.14 39.52 19.45
N GLY A 768 -88.17 38.32 18.82
CA GLY A 768 -87.01 37.48 18.42
C GLY A 768 -86.53 36.38 19.40
N GLY A 769 -85.71 35.38 19.01
CA GLY A 769 -85.25 34.99 17.66
C GLY A 769 -84.29 33.76 17.60
N LEU A 770 -84.84 32.55 17.41
CA LEU A 770 -84.23 31.24 17.04
C LEU A 770 -84.11 31.10 15.49
N ALA A 771 -83.41 30.15 14.82
CA ALA A 771 -82.32 29.19 15.12
C ALA A 771 -81.96 28.36 13.83
N LEU A 772 -80.85 27.59 13.83
CA LEU A 772 -80.60 26.30 13.10
C LEU A 772 -80.71 26.27 11.52
N VAL A 773 -80.09 25.37 10.70
CA VAL A 773 -78.99 24.36 10.80
C VAL A 773 -78.64 23.77 9.39
N VAL A 774 -77.59 22.92 9.27
CA VAL A 774 -77.36 21.86 8.23
C VAL A 774 -76.91 22.27 6.78
N ILE A 775 -76.12 21.53 5.96
CA ILE A 775 -75.01 20.53 6.12
C ILE A 775 -74.37 20.15 4.72
N ILE A 776 -73.13 19.60 4.68
CA ILE A 776 -72.57 18.60 3.69
C ILE A 776 -71.84 18.93 2.33
N THR A 777 -70.61 18.35 2.17
CA THR A 777 -69.82 17.80 0.99
C THR A 777 -68.98 18.57 -0.09
N TRP A 778 -67.68 18.19 -0.15
CA TRP A 778 -66.83 17.57 -1.24
C TRP A 778 -66.38 18.24 -2.58
N LEU A 779 -65.04 18.37 -2.71
CA LEU A 779 -64.09 17.97 -3.80
C LEU A 779 -63.79 18.74 -5.15
N TYR A 780 -62.48 19.03 -5.33
CA TYR A 780 -61.56 18.90 -6.52
C TYR A 780 -61.35 19.95 -7.66
N SER A 781 -60.09 20.46 -7.70
CA SER A 781 -59.12 20.65 -8.83
C SER A 781 -59.29 21.64 -10.01
N GLY A 782 -58.20 22.38 -10.33
CA GLY A 782 -57.79 22.67 -11.73
C GLY A 782 -57.13 24.05 -12.07
N LEU A 783 -55.79 24.07 -12.26
CA LEU A 783 -54.89 24.88 -13.16
C LEU A 783 -55.42 26.18 -13.88
N LYS A 784 -54.63 27.23 -14.20
CA LYS A 784 -53.23 27.32 -14.73
C LYS A 784 -52.75 28.80 -14.87
N ASP A 785 -51.42 29.02 -15.03
CA ASP A 785 -50.72 29.91 -16.02
C ASP A 785 -49.58 30.89 -15.58
N MET A 786 -48.46 30.83 -16.34
CA MET A 786 -47.40 31.84 -16.66
C MET A 786 -46.51 32.47 -15.54
N GLY A 787 -45.20 32.77 -15.71
CA GLY A 787 -44.24 32.46 -16.78
C GLY A 787 -42.96 33.35 -16.87
N VAL A 788 -41.82 32.91 -16.28
CA VAL A 788 -40.41 32.94 -16.81
C VAL A 788 -39.64 34.28 -17.09
N LEU A 789 -38.55 34.57 -16.32
CA LEU A 789 -37.12 34.83 -16.78
C LEU A 789 -36.11 35.39 -15.71
N ASP A 790 -34.96 34.70 -15.58
CA ASP A 790 -33.55 35.05 -15.22
C ASP A 790 -33.03 35.94 -14.04
N LEU A 791 -32.34 35.26 -13.08
CA LEU A 791 -30.90 35.34 -12.64
C LEU A 791 -30.11 36.68 -12.50
N PRO A 792 -29.18 36.83 -11.51
CA PRO A 792 -27.86 36.16 -11.50
C PRO A 792 -27.27 35.70 -10.13
N ILE A 793 -25.99 35.28 -10.15
CA ILE A 793 -25.24 34.41 -9.21
C ILE A 793 -24.18 35.17 -8.35
N TYR A 794 -23.93 34.66 -7.13
CA TYR A 794 -22.64 34.57 -6.38
C TYR A 794 -22.88 33.64 -5.15
N ASP A 795 -22.13 32.59 -4.78
CA ASP A 795 -20.87 31.93 -5.22
C ASP A 795 -19.55 32.43 -4.55
N ASP A 796 -19.16 31.85 -3.39
CA ASP A 796 -17.83 32.04 -2.74
C ASP A 796 -17.46 30.89 -1.75
N PHE A 797 -16.32 30.22 -1.96
CA PHE A 797 -15.57 29.47 -0.95
C PHE A 797 -14.11 29.33 -1.41
N ASN A 798 -13.35 30.42 -1.26
CA ASN A 798 -11.90 30.45 -1.42
C ASN A 798 -11.29 31.37 -0.36
N ASP A 799 -11.35 30.94 0.91
CA ASP A 799 -10.79 31.68 2.05
C ASP A 799 -9.61 30.91 2.68
N GLN A 800 -8.51 31.63 2.89
CA GLN A 800 -7.23 31.13 3.42
C GLN A 800 -7.14 31.23 4.96
N SER A 801 -8.27 31.37 5.65
CA SER A 801 -8.34 31.69 7.09
C SER A 801 -8.43 30.48 8.04
N TYR A 802 -8.61 29.25 7.54
CA TYR A 802 -8.73 28.06 8.39
C TYR A 802 -7.39 27.63 9.00
N ASN A 803 -7.21 27.87 10.30
CA ASN A 803 -5.95 27.69 11.01
C ASN A 803 -5.83 26.38 11.82
N GLY A 804 -6.63 25.36 11.50
CA GLY A 804 -6.50 24.01 12.08
C GLY A 804 -6.91 23.85 13.55
N GLY A 805 -7.57 24.85 14.15
CA GLY A 805 -8.03 24.76 15.54
C GLY A 805 -9.27 23.87 15.73
N PHE A 806 -9.12 22.76 16.46
CA PHE A 806 -10.26 21.94 16.91
C PHE A 806 -11.20 22.76 17.81
N ASN A 807 -12.49 22.84 17.44
CA ASN A 807 -13.49 23.60 18.17
C ASN A 807 -14.46 22.68 18.95
N PRO A 808 -14.30 22.53 20.28
CA PRO A 808 -15.13 21.62 21.08
C PRO A 808 -16.58 22.08 21.27
N LEU A 809 -16.95 23.33 20.90
CA LEU A 809 -18.34 23.81 21.00
C LEU A 809 -19.28 23.21 19.94
N LEU A 810 -18.74 22.53 18.92
CA LEU A 810 -19.52 21.83 17.90
C LEU A 810 -19.84 20.37 18.27
N TRP A 811 -19.39 19.88 19.43
CA TRP A 811 -19.62 18.51 19.89
C TRP A 811 -20.23 18.51 21.30
N GLN A 812 -21.55 18.32 21.40
CA GLN A 812 -22.22 18.00 22.66
C GLN A 812 -22.63 16.53 22.69
N TYR A 813 -22.27 15.85 23.79
CA TYR A 813 -22.74 14.51 24.12
C TYR A 813 -24.26 14.50 24.30
N ALA A 814 -24.93 13.51 23.71
CA ALA A 814 -26.33 13.19 23.97
C ALA A 814 -26.43 11.75 24.50
N GLU A 815 -27.15 11.55 25.60
CA GLU A 815 -27.37 10.24 26.21
C GLU A 815 -28.60 9.53 25.61
N ARG A 816 -28.56 8.20 25.62
CA ARG A 816 -29.69 7.23 25.68
C ARG A 816 -31.08 7.75 25.23
N ASP A 817 -31.45 7.48 23.99
CA ASP A 817 -32.16 6.24 23.63
C ASP A 817 -32.18 6.09 22.09
N PHE A 818 -32.62 4.94 21.59
CA PHE A 818 -32.45 4.56 20.18
C PHE A 818 -33.27 5.40 19.18
N GLU A 819 -32.72 5.53 17.98
CA GLU A 819 -33.29 6.07 16.72
C GLU A 819 -33.19 7.59 16.42
N ALA A 820 -32.59 7.86 15.26
CA ALA A 820 -32.58 9.10 14.45
C ALA A 820 -31.82 10.35 14.97
N ASN A 821 -30.70 10.65 14.30
CA ASN A 821 -30.11 11.99 14.24
C ASN A 821 -29.82 12.37 12.78
N TYR A 822 -30.15 13.61 12.40
CA TYR A 822 -29.81 14.23 11.12
C TYR A 822 -29.16 15.59 11.36
N ALA A 823 -28.15 15.93 10.57
CA ALA A 823 -27.80 17.32 10.24
C ALA A 823 -27.22 17.36 8.83
N SER A 824 -27.53 18.39 8.05
CA SER A 824 -26.94 18.64 6.74
C SER A 824 -26.33 20.04 6.66
N GLN A 825 -25.16 20.12 6.04
CA GLN A 825 -24.76 21.25 5.20
C GLN A 825 -24.10 20.68 3.94
N ASN A 826 -24.01 21.49 2.88
CA ASN A 826 -23.67 21.01 1.53
C ASN A 826 -22.26 20.38 1.44
N TYR A 827 -22.10 19.53 0.43
CA TYR A 827 -20.87 18.81 0.02
C TYR A 827 -20.56 17.51 0.79
N GLY A 828 -21.04 16.39 0.23
CA GLY A 828 -20.73 15.02 0.69
C GLY A 828 -21.62 14.53 1.85
N VAL A 829 -21.90 13.23 1.89
CA VAL A 829 -22.60 12.59 3.02
C VAL A 829 -21.96 11.23 3.30
N MET A 830 -21.74 10.94 4.58
CA MET A 830 -21.08 9.74 5.09
C MET A 830 -21.55 9.54 6.54
N ASN A 831 -21.95 8.35 6.97
CA ASN A 831 -22.39 8.10 8.37
C ASN A 831 -22.19 6.64 8.78
N LEU A 832 -21.44 6.42 9.86
CA LEU A 832 -21.19 5.11 10.47
C LEU A 832 -22.34 4.73 11.43
N ILE A 833 -22.78 3.48 11.41
CA ILE A 833 -23.68 2.90 12.43
C ILE A 833 -23.08 1.59 12.94
N ASN A 834 -22.96 1.46 14.25
CA ASN A 834 -22.64 0.23 14.97
C ASN A 834 -23.93 -0.23 15.68
N ASN A 835 -24.33 -1.50 15.50
CA ASN A 835 -25.60 -2.01 16.03
C ASN A 835 -25.52 -3.37 16.75
N VAL A 836 -24.34 -3.97 16.93
CA VAL A 836 -24.13 -5.11 17.85
C VAL A 836 -22.73 -5.05 18.44
N PRO A 837 -22.53 -5.25 19.76
CA PRO A 837 -21.21 -5.45 20.32
C PRO A 837 -20.53 -6.68 19.71
N GLY A 838 -19.57 -6.46 18.80
CA GLY A 838 -18.71 -7.51 18.23
C GLY A 838 -18.93 -7.87 16.77
N THR A 839 -19.75 -7.15 15.98
CA THR A 839 -19.89 -7.44 14.53
C THR A 839 -19.89 -6.21 13.62
N GLY A 840 -19.69 -6.47 12.32
CA GLY A 840 -19.29 -5.50 11.30
C GLY A 840 -20.10 -4.23 11.14
N VAL A 841 -19.46 -3.07 11.36
CA VAL A 841 -19.94 -1.75 10.91
C VAL A 841 -20.22 -1.79 9.41
N GLN A 842 -21.43 -1.44 8.98
CA GLN A 842 -21.84 -1.37 7.57
C GLN A 842 -22.36 0.04 7.23
N LEU A 843 -22.10 0.54 6.02
CA LEU A 843 -22.36 1.95 5.65
C LEU A 843 -22.97 2.07 4.25
N VAL A 844 -24.19 2.59 4.15
CA VAL A 844 -24.89 2.88 2.88
C VAL A 844 -25.77 4.12 3.05
N ILE A 845 -25.68 5.09 2.12
CA ILE A 845 -26.58 6.24 2.05
C ILE A 845 -27.06 6.43 0.61
N ARG A 846 -28.38 6.34 0.40
CA ARG A 846 -28.99 6.65 -0.90
C ARG A 846 -29.51 8.07 -0.97
N LYS A 847 -28.80 8.94 -1.69
CA LYS A 847 -29.43 10.03 -2.44
C LYS A 847 -28.51 10.51 -3.57
N SER A 848 -28.89 10.20 -4.80
CA SER A 848 -28.11 10.49 -6.01
C SER A 848 -27.97 12.00 -6.23
N PHE A 849 -26.73 12.46 -6.51
CA PHE A 849 -26.45 13.81 -6.97
C PHE A 849 -25.52 13.75 -8.20
N PRO A 850 -25.75 14.58 -9.24
CA PRO A 850 -24.99 14.49 -10.48
C PRO A 850 -23.60 15.11 -10.32
N ILE A 851 -22.55 14.28 -10.38
CA ILE A 851 -21.17 14.73 -10.45
C ILE A 851 -20.92 15.30 -11.86
N THR A 852 -20.91 16.64 -11.96
CA THR A 852 -20.83 17.38 -13.25
C THR A 852 -19.49 18.10 -13.47
N LYS A 853 -18.57 18.00 -12.50
CA LYS A 853 -17.20 18.54 -12.55
C LYS A 853 -16.25 17.53 -11.93
N PRO A 854 -14.94 17.58 -12.24
CA PRO A 854 -13.92 16.82 -11.51
C PRO A 854 -14.07 17.06 -10.00
N THR A 855 -14.16 15.98 -9.24
CA THR A 855 -14.53 15.98 -7.82
C THR A 855 -13.61 15.04 -7.04
N THR A 856 -13.12 15.51 -5.90
CA THR A 856 -12.29 14.71 -4.99
C THR A 856 -13.03 14.47 -3.67
N ILE A 857 -13.00 13.24 -3.17
CA ILE A 857 -13.59 12.82 -1.89
C ILE A 857 -12.47 12.19 -1.07
N GLU A 858 -12.28 12.60 0.18
CA GLU A 858 -11.28 12.04 1.08
C GLU A 858 -11.91 11.51 2.37
N LEU A 859 -11.46 10.33 2.80
CA LEU A 859 -11.85 9.62 4.01
C LEU A 859 -10.61 9.46 4.89
N GLN A 860 -10.75 9.65 6.20
CA GLN A 860 -9.72 9.24 7.17
C GLN A 860 -10.34 8.28 8.18
N MET A 861 -9.64 7.17 8.45
CA MET A 861 -10.10 6.12 9.37
C MET A 861 -8.95 5.61 10.23
N ASN A 862 -9.25 5.23 11.47
CA ASN A 862 -8.34 4.51 12.36
C ASN A 862 -8.96 3.13 12.63
N ILE A 863 -8.16 2.07 12.54
CA ILE A 863 -8.66 0.69 12.57
C ILE A 863 -8.09 -0.02 13.81
N ASP A 864 -8.97 -0.40 14.74
CA ASP A 864 -8.59 -1.12 15.97
C ASP A 864 -8.94 -2.61 15.85
N ALA A 865 -7.99 -3.47 16.22
CA ALA A 865 -8.00 -4.91 15.97
C ALA A 865 -9.12 -5.69 16.69
N ASN A 866 -9.80 -5.06 17.65
CA ASN A 866 -10.82 -5.69 18.50
C ASN A 866 -12.26 -5.59 17.94
N GLN A 867 -12.45 -5.16 16.68
CA GLN A 867 -13.77 -5.10 16.05
C GLN A 867 -13.78 -5.84 14.71
N GLU A 868 -14.69 -6.82 14.59
CA GLU A 868 -15.14 -7.28 13.28
C GLU A 868 -15.86 -6.10 12.59
N GLY A 869 -15.54 -5.83 11.33
CA GLY A 869 -15.83 -4.58 10.63
C GLY A 869 -15.96 -4.78 9.11
N PHE A 870 -17.04 -4.29 8.49
CA PHE A 870 -17.25 -4.36 7.03
C PHE A 870 -17.61 -2.98 6.47
N ALA A 871 -16.67 -2.02 6.57
CA ALA A 871 -16.88 -0.69 6.00
C ALA A 871 -17.05 -0.78 4.48
N TYR A 872 -18.18 -0.27 3.94
CA TYR A 872 -18.44 -0.16 2.52
C TYR A 872 -18.47 1.31 2.08
N ALA A 873 -17.89 1.60 0.92
CA ALA A 873 -18.12 2.86 0.20
C ALA A 873 -18.66 2.52 -1.20
N ILE A 874 -19.82 3.07 -1.54
CA ILE A 874 -20.51 2.89 -2.82
C ILE A 874 -20.74 4.27 -3.43
N ILE A 875 -20.37 4.46 -4.70
CA ILE A 875 -20.51 5.73 -5.42
C ILE A 875 -21.54 5.54 -6.55
N GLU A 876 -22.82 5.63 -6.18
CA GLU A 876 -23.96 5.54 -7.13
C GLU A 876 -24.00 6.77 -8.06
N SER A 877 -24.07 6.56 -9.38
CA SER A 877 -24.19 7.64 -10.37
C SER A 877 -25.51 7.59 -11.17
N THR A 878 -26.00 8.75 -11.60
CA THR A 878 -27.17 8.84 -12.49
C THR A 878 -26.81 8.72 -13.97
N ASN A 879 -25.54 8.50 -14.32
CA ASN A 879 -25.10 8.28 -15.69
C ASN A 879 -25.22 6.78 -16.04
N PRO A 880 -26.03 6.37 -17.03
CA PRO A 880 -26.21 4.95 -17.38
C PRO A 880 -24.97 4.29 -18.02
N GLN A 881 -23.86 5.01 -18.23
CA GLN A 881 -22.56 4.43 -18.58
C GLN A 881 -21.62 4.25 -17.38
N TRP A 882 -22.09 4.53 -16.16
CA TRP A 882 -21.33 4.39 -14.93
C TRP A 882 -21.51 3.00 -14.32
N ILE A 883 -20.42 2.44 -13.79
CA ILE A 883 -20.44 1.21 -13.00
C ILE A 883 -20.10 1.60 -11.57
N ASP A 884 -20.98 1.29 -10.62
CA ASP A 884 -20.81 1.69 -9.22
C ASP A 884 -19.63 0.92 -8.58
N PRO A 885 -18.52 1.59 -8.21
CA PRO A 885 -17.40 0.94 -7.54
C PRO A 885 -17.77 0.65 -6.08
N ILE A 886 -17.40 -0.54 -5.60
CA ILE A 886 -17.63 -0.97 -4.22
C ILE A 886 -16.27 -1.21 -3.57
N CYS A 887 -15.88 -0.37 -2.61
CA CYS A 887 -14.74 -0.65 -1.74
C CYS A 887 -15.23 -1.24 -0.41
N SER A 888 -14.68 -2.38 -0.01
CA SER A 888 -14.98 -3.08 1.24
C SER A 888 -13.71 -3.31 2.08
N LEU A 889 -13.78 -3.01 3.37
CA LEU A 889 -12.79 -3.44 4.36
C LEU A 889 -13.10 -4.87 4.83
N SER A 890 -12.07 -5.69 5.07
CA SER A 890 -12.19 -7.03 5.69
C SER A 890 -10.99 -7.32 6.59
N ASN A 891 -11.20 -8.09 7.66
CA ASN A 891 -10.25 -8.24 8.76
C ASN A 891 -9.82 -9.72 8.98
N TRP A 892 -9.53 -10.47 7.91
CA TRP A 892 -9.00 -11.84 8.03
C TRP A 892 -8.31 -12.32 6.72
N PRO A 893 -7.12 -12.97 6.79
CA PRO A 893 -6.25 -13.06 7.97
C PRO A 893 -5.59 -11.71 8.34
N ASP A 894 -5.57 -10.74 7.42
CA ASP A 894 -5.07 -9.37 7.63
C ASP A 894 -6.18 -8.33 7.39
N ILE A 895 -6.01 -7.13 7.97
CA ILE A 895 -6.86 -5.97 7.64
C ILE A 895 -6.54 -5.52 6.22
N LYS A 896 -7.50 -5.69 5.30
CA LYS A 896 -7.35 -5.29 3.89
C LYS A 896 -8.54 -4.51 3.38
N ILE A 897 -8.26 -3.46 2.62
CA ILE A 897 -9.24 -2.78 1.78
C ILE A 897 -9.19 -3.37 0.37
N SER A 898 -10.33 -3.81 -0.14
CA SER A 898 -10.51 -4.31 -1.51
C SER A 898 -11.53 -3.44 -2.25
N CYS A 899 -11.21 -2.99 -3.46
CA CYS A 899 -12.13 -2.25 -4.33
C CYS A 899 -12.47 -3.07 -5.57
N ASN A 900 -13.76 -3.25 -5.81
CA ASN A 900 -14.32 -4.20 -6.77
C ASN A 900 -15.39 -3.54 -7.65
N TYR A 901 -15.67 -4.16 -8.79
CA TYR A 901 -16.85 -3.90 -9.62
C TYR A 901 -17.51 -5.23 -10.01
N SER A 902 -18.67 -5.18 -10.67
CA SER A 902 -19.41 -6.34 -11.15
C SER A 902 -18.67 -7.07 -12.29
N GLY A 903 -17.59 -7.78 -11.96
CA GLY A 903 -16.72 -8.48 -12.91
C GLY A 903 -15.34 -8.88 -12.37
N GLY A 904 -14.84 -8.22 -11.31
CA GLY A 904 -13.54 -8.58 -10.72
C GLY A 904 -13.06 -7.67 -9.58
N ASN A 905 -12.01 -8.13 -8.90
CA ASN A 905 -11.27 -7.34 -7.91
C ASN A 905 -10.28 -6.42 -8.64
N LEU A 906 -10.38 -5.10 -8.44
CA LEU A 906 -9.49 -4.11 -9.09
C LEU A 906 -8.25 -3.81 -8.27
N TYR A 907 -8.39 -3.72 -6.95
CA TYR A 907 -7.32 -3.33 -6.04
C TYR A 907 -7.48 -4.00 -4.67
N THR A 908 -6.38 -4.33 -4.01
CA THR A 908 -6.38 -4.74 -2.60
C THR A 908 -5.08 -4.28 -1.93
N LYS A 909 -5.19 -3.66 -0.75
CA LYS A 909 -4.04 -3.25 0.07
C LYS A 909 -4.28 -3.67 1.53
N ILE A 910 -3.24 -4.22 2.16
CA ILE A 910 -3.19 -4.50 3.60
C ILE A 910 -2.89 -3.18 4.34
N LEU A 911 -3.55 -2.97 5.47
CA LEU A 911 -3.43 -1.79 6.32
C LEU A 911 -2.88 -2.17 7.69
N ASP A 912 -2.10 -1.28 8.28
CA ASP A 912 -1.52 -1.48 9.61
C ASP A 912 -2.58 -1.25 10.71
N GLU A 913 -2.42 -1.92 11.85
CA GLU A 913 -3.33 -1.76 12.99
C GLU A 913 -3.07 -0.44 13.75
N LYS A 914 -4.14 0.18 14.27
CA LYS A 914 -4.14 1.33 15.19
C LYS A 914 -3.57 2.63 14.60
N THR A 915 -3.18 2.62 13.34
CA THR A 915 -2.76 3.77 12.55
C THR A 915 -3.93 4.46 11.86
N TRP A 916 -3.74 5.75 11.54
CA TRP A 916 -4.68 6.51 10.72
C TRP A 916 -4.36 6.31 9.24
N HIS A 917 -5.34 5.86 8.48
CA HIS A 917 -5.26 5.64 7.04
C HIS A 917 -6.16 6.64 6.30
N THR A 918 -5.69 7.11 5.14
CA THR A 918 -6.40 8.08 4.30
C THR A 918 -6.78 7.46 2.96
N ILE A 919 -8.06 7.45 2.61
CA ILE A 919 -8.55 6.98 1.31
C ILE A 919 -9.07 8.18 0.52
N ARG A 920 -8.54 8.40 -0.69
CA ARG A 920 -8.99 9.48 -1.58
C ARG A 920 -9.54 8.91 -2.87
N PHE A 921 -10.71 9.40 -3.29
CA PHE A 921 -11.30 9.15 -4.60
C PHE A 921 -11.19 10.44 -5.43
N GLU A 922 -10.67 10.36 -6.66
CA GLU A 922 -10.76 11.43 -7.65
C GLU A 922 -11.64 10.96 -8.79
N ILE A 923 -12.68 11.72 -9.11
CA ILE A 923 -13.68 11.41 -10.13
C ILE A 923 -13.64 12.52 -11.19
N ASP A 924 -13.27 12.20 -12.43
CA ASP A 924 -13.49 13.10 -13.57
C ASP A 924 -14.67 12.59 -14.42
N PRO A 925 -15.85 13.26 -14.39
CA PRO A 925 -17.00 12.84 -15.16
C PRO A 925 -16.87 13.13 -16.66
N ASN A 926 -15.93 13.99 -17.09
CA ASN A 926 -15.71 14.28 -18.52
C ASN A 926 -14.88 13.19 -19.19
N THR A 927 -13.94 12.61 -18.47
CA THR A 927 -13.08 11.52 -18.95
C THR A 927 -13.51 10.15 -18.44
N THR A 928 -14.62 10.06 -17.69
CA THR A 928 -15.10 8.81 -17.04
C THR A 928 -13.99 8.09 -16.28
N MET A 929 -13.15 8.84 -15.56
CA MET A 929 -11.94 8.32 -14.93
C MET A 929 -12.04 8.41 -13.42
N LEU A 930 -11.77 7.28 -12.76
CA LEU A 930 -11.73 7.15 -11.32
C LEU A 930 -10.29 6.86 -10.89
N ARG A 931 -9.78 7.63 -9.93
CA ARG A 931 -8.58 7.27 -9.16
C ARG A 931 -8.95 6.97 -7.73
N ILE A 932 -8.30 5.97 -7.17
CA ILE A 932 -8.39 5.65 -5.75
C ILE A 932 -6.97 5.67 -5.19
N TYR A 933 -6.76 6.38 -4.08
CA TYR A 933 -5.51 6.41 -3.33
C TYR A 933 -5.77 5.88 -1.93
N VAL A 934 -4.81 5.14 -1.37
CA VAL A 934 -4.81 4.70 0.03
C VAL A 934 -3.45 5.03 0.63
N ASP A 935 -3.40 5.96 1.59
CA ASP A 935 -2.19 6.58 2.15
C ASP A 935 -1.29 7.19 1.08
N ASN A 936 -1.89 8.00 0.19
CA ASN A 936 -1.28 8.54 -1.02
C ASN A 936 -0.70 7.50 -2.01
N THR A 937 -0.85 6.20 -1.75
CA THR A 937 -0.52 5.14 -2.70
C THR A 937 -1.65 5.05 -3.73
N LEU A 938 -1.38 5.40 -4.98
CA LEU A 938 -2.36 5.25 -6.07
C LEU A 938 -2.63 3.75 -6.30
N GLY A 939 -3.89 3.34 -6.17
CA GLY A 939 -4.32 1.96 -6.38
C GLY A 939 -4.98 1.69 -7.74
N ILE A 940 -5.65 2.68 -8.33
CA ILE A 940 -6.35 2.56 -9.62
C ILE A 940 -6.18 3.83 -10.44
N THR A 941 -5.94 3.67 -11.74
CA THR A 941 -6.34 4.60 -12.81
C THR A 941 -6.94 3.76 -13.92
N ASP A 942 -8.26 3.86 -14.13
CA ASP A 942 -8.94 3.15 -15.22
C ASP A 942 -9.82 4.13 -16.02
N ASN A 943 -10.03 3.79 -17.29
CA ASN A 943 -10.69 4.61 -18.30
C ASN A 943 -11.81 3.77 -18.95
N PHE A 944 -13.01 3.84 -18.38
CA PHE A 944 -14.12 2.89 -18.56
C PHE A 944 -14.71 2.77 -20.00
N LYS A 945 -14.08 3.38 -21.01
CA LYS A 945 -14.46 3.19 -22.42
C LYS A 945 -13.90 1.91 -23.06
N ASP A 946 -12.71 1.47 -22.63
CA ASP A 946 -11.99 0.40 -23.33
C ASP A 946 -12.20 -1.00 -22.70
N SER A 947 -12.82 -1.08 -21.52
CA SER A 947 -13.15 -2.34 -20.83
C SER A 947 -14.48 -2.99 -21.27
N LEU A 948 -15.26 -2.31 -22.13
CA LEU A 948 -16.44 -2.88 -22.80
C LEU A 948 -16.03 -3.80 -23.96
N GLY A 949 -15.47 -4.96 -23.61
CA GLY A 949 -15.34 -6.09 -24.53
C GLY A 949 -16.71 -6.47 -25.10
N SER A 950 -16.80 -6.52 -26.43
CA SER A 950 -18.01 -6.74 -27.22
C SER A 950 -19.03 -7.76 -26.64
N GLY A 951 -20.17 -7.28 -26.12
CA GLY A 951 -21.24 -8.17 -25.66
C GLY A 951 -22.45 -7.49 -24.99
N ASP A 952 -23.43 -7.09 -25.81
CA ASP A 952 -24.86 -6.83 -25.48
C ASP A 952 -25.22 -5.70 -24.45
N PRO A 953 -25.93 -4.62 -24.87
CA PRO A 953 -26.30 -3.50 -24.00
C PRO A 953 -27.74 -3.62 -23.47
N GLN A 954 -27.99 -4.56 -22.56
CA GLN A 954 -29.16 -4.53 -21.67
C GLN A 954 -28.80 -5.06 -20.29
N TYR A 955 -28.62 -4.17 -19.31
CA TYR A 955 -29.38 -4.14 -18.04
C TYR A 955 -29.16 -2.81 -17.32
#